data_AF-A0A6J3GAD6-F1
#
_entry.id   AF-A0A6J3GAD6-F1
#
_cell.length_a   1.000
_cell.length_b   1.000
_cell.length_c   1.000
_cell.angle_alpha   90.00
_cell.angle_beta   90.00
_cell.angle_gamma   90.00
#
_symmetry.space_group_name_H-M   'P 1'
#
loop_
_entity.id
_entity.type
_entity.pdbx_description
1 polymer ?
#
loop_
_entity_poly.entity_id
_entity_poly.type
_entity_poly.pdbx_seq_one_letter_code
_entity_poly.pdbx_strand_id
1 'polypeptide(L)'
;MTKKEEPPPSRIPRAVRVASLLSEGEELSGDDQGDEDEDDHDYEGVPNGGWHTSSLSLPLPRPVAAPHPMDGPPGGATPVTPVIKAGWLDKNPPQGSYIYQKRWVRLDADHLRYFDSNKDAYSKRFISVACISRVAAIGDQKFEVITNNRTFAFRAESDVERKEWMQALQQAMAEQRARARLSSAYLLGVPGSEQPDRAGSLELRGFKNKLYVAVVGDKVQLYKNREEYQLGIGITFIDMSVGNVKEVDRRSFDLTTPYRIFSFSADSELEKEQWLEAMQGAIAEALSTSEVAERIWAAAPNRFCADCGAAQPDWASINLCVVICKRCAGEHRGLGAGISKVRSLKMDRKVWTETLIQLFLQLGNGAGNRFWAANVPPSEALQPSSSPSTRRRHLEAKYREGKYRRYHPLFGNQEELDKALCAAVTTTDLAETQALLGCGAGISCFSGDPEAPTPLALAEQAGQTLQMEFLRNNRTTEVPRLDSMKPLEKHYSVVLPTVSHSGFLYKTASAGKLLQDRRAREEFSRRWCVLSDGVLSYYENERAVTPNGEIRASEIVCLAVPPPDTHGFEHTFEVYTEGERLYLFGLESAEQAHEWVKCIAKAFVPPLAEDLLARDFERLGRLPYKAGLSLQRAQEGWFSLSGSELRAVFPEGPCEEPLQLRKLQELSIQGDSENQVLVLVERRRTLYIQGERRLDFMGWLGAIQKAAASLGDTLSEQQLGDSDIPVIVYRCVDYITQCGLTSEGIYRKCGQTSKTQRLLESLRQDARSVHLKEGEQHVDDVSSALKRFLRDLPDGLFTRTQRLAWLEASEIEDEEEKVSRYRELLVRLPPVNRATVKALISHLYCVQCFSDTNQMNVHNLAIVFGPTLFQTDGQDYKAGRVVEDLINHYVVVFNVDEEELRKQREEITAIVKMRVAGTASGTQHAGDFICTVYLEEKKAETEQHIKIPASMTAEELTLEILDRRNVGIREKDYWTCFEVNEREEAERPLHFAEKVLPILHGLGTDSHLVVKKHQAMEAMLLYLASRVGDTKHGMMKFREDRSLLGLGLPSGGFHDRYFILNSSCLRLYKEVRSHRPEKEWPVKSLKVYLGVKKKLRPPTCWGFTVVHETEKHEKQQWYLCCDTQMELREWFATFLFVQHDGLVWPSEPSRVSRAVPEVRLGSVSLIPLRGSENEMRRSVAAFTSDPLSLLRNV
;
A
#
# COMPACT_ATOMS: atom_id res chain seq x y z
N MET A 1 -16.49 -62.01 -44.72
CA MET A 1 -17.45 -63.14 -44.77
C MET A 1 -17.97 -63.41 -43.36
N THR A 2 -19.24 -63.85 -43.22
CA THR A 2 -19.83 -64.60 -42.07
C THR A 2 -19.53 -64.11 -40.63
N LYS A 3 -20.46 -63.41 -39.96
CA LYS A 3 -21.57 -63.93 -39.08
C LYS A 3 -21.08 -64.31 -37.66
N LYS A 4 -21.48 -63.57 -36.62
CA LYS A 4 -22.64 -63.78 -35.68
C LYS A 4 -22.42 -65.01 -34.77
N GLU A 5 -22.59 -64.94 -33.44
CA GLU A 5 -23.78 -64.43 -32.70
C GLU A 5 -23.48 -63.86 -31.27
N GLU A 6 -24.54 -63.59 -30.49
CA GLU A 6 -24.73 -62.61 -29.37
C GLU A 6 -25.30 -63.29 -28.07
N PRO A 7 -25.75 -62.63 -26.95
CA PRO A 7 -25.48 -61.32 -26.31
C PRO A 7 -25.20 -61.39 -24.74
N PRO A 8 -25.82 -60.65 -23.76
CA PRO A 8 -25.12 -59.75 -22.80
C PRO A 8 -25.47 -60.04 -21.27
N PRO A 9 -25.37 -59.15 -20.24
CA PRO A 9 -24.94 -57.74 -20.18
C PRO A 9 -24.10 -57.22 -18.96
N SER A 10 -23.61 -55.98 -19.13
CA SER A 10 -23.53 -54.87 -18.14
C SER A 10 -22.21 -54.48 -17.42
N ARG A 11 -21.98 -53.15 -17.44
CA ARG A 11 -21.09 -52.27 -16.63
C ARG A 11 -19.58 -52.17 -16.96
N ILE A 12 -19.17 -50.90 -17.03
CA ILE A 12 -17.88 -50.25 -17.37
C ILE A 12 -17.76 -49.05 -16.37
N PRO A 13 -16.60 -48.45 -16.01
CA PRO A 13 -15.19 -48.80 -16.25
C PRO A 13 -14.28 -48.91 -14.99
N ARG A 14 -13.08 -49.47 -15.22
CA ARG A 14 -11.74 -49.12 -14.68
C ARG A 14 -11.59 -48.68 -13.21
N ALA A 15 -10.93 -49.54 -12.45
CA ALA A 15 -10.25 -49.20 -11.20
C ALA A 15 -8.78 -48.78 -11.45
N VAL A 16 -8.31 -47.85 -10.61
CA VAL A 16 -6.93 -47.65 -10.09
C VAL A 16 -5.74 -47.81 -11.05
N ARG A 17 -5.04 -46.69 -11.31
CA ARG A 17 -3.59 -46.66 -11.50
C ARG A 17 -2.98 -45.71 -10.46
N VAL A 18 -1.92 -46.17 -9.80
CA VAL A 18 -0.99 -45.33 -9.03
C VAL A 18 0.41 -45.75 -9.46
N ALA A 19 1.20 -44.80 -9.95
CA ALA A 19 2.58 -45.00 -10.39
C ALA A 19 3.43 -43.84 -9.88
N SER A 20 4.71 -44.08 -9.63
CA SER A 20 5.59 -43.15 -8.92
C SER A 20 6.90 -42.92 -9.68
N LEU A 21 7.15 -41.65 -9.98
CA LEU A 21 8.45 -40.96 -10.09
C LEU A 21 9.51 -41.39 -11.14
N LEU A 22 9.63 -40.48 -12.13
CA LEU A 22 10.85 -39.81 -12.63
C LEU A 22 11.69 -40.38 -13.79
N SER A 23 11.98 -39.46 -14.72
CA SER A 23 13.00 -39.39 -15.81
C SER A 23 13.01 -40.47 -16.91
N GLU A 24 13.57 -40.20 -18.11
CA GLU A 24 13.49 -39.05 -19.03
C GLU A 24 14.12 -39.44 -20.39
N GLY A 25 13.88 -38.66 -21.46
CA GLY A 25 14.50 -38.83 -22.80
C GLY A 25 13.87 -39.89 -23.73
N GLU A 26 14.11 -39.91 -25.05
CA GLU A 26 14.57 -38.87 -26.00
C GLU A 26 14.31 -39.34 -27.47
N GLU A 27 15.11 -38.89 -28.47
CA GLU A 27 15.16 -39.23 -29.93
C GLU A 27 14.36 -38.33 -30.90
N LEU A 28 14.89 -37.82 -32.03
CA LEU A 28 16.20 -37.86 -32.75
C LEU A 28 16.30 -36.53 -33.58
N SER A 29 17.41 -35.99 -34.11
CA SER A 29 18.75 -36.47 -34.56
C SER A 29 19.70 -35.26 -34.70
N GLY A 30 21.04 -35.36 -34.72
CA GLY A 30 21.94 -36.51 -34.60
C GLY A 30 23.45 -36.12 -34.74
N ASP A 31 24.32 -37.13 -34.58
CA ASP A 31 25.73 -37.26 -35.04
C ASP A 31 26.82 -36.31 -34.44
N ASP A 32 28.02 -36.74 -33.99
CA ASP A 32 28.67 -38.07 -33.96
C ASP A 32 29.90 -38.14 -32.97
N GLN A 33 30.27 -39.37 -32.50
CA GLN A 33 31.55 -39.92 -31.92
C GLN A 33 32.51 -39.09 -31.00
N GLY A 34 33.21 -39.64 -29.98
CA GLY A 34 33.28 -41.01 -29.40
C GLY A 34 34.41 -41.18 -28.33
N ASP A 35 34.33 -42.25 -27.51
CA ASP A 35 35.38 -43.07 -26.81
C ASP A 35 36.41 -42.42 -25.81
N GLU A 36 37.04 -43.05 -24.80
CA GLU A 36 36.92 -44.32 -24.01
C GLU A 36 37.81 -44.24 -22.70
N ASP A 37 37.84 -45.31 -21.87
CA ASP A 37 38.89 -45.77 -20.90
C ASP A 37 39.11 -45.25 -19.43
N GLU A 38 38.81 -46.16 -18.48
CA GLU A 38 39.61 -46.84 -17.40
C GLU A 38 40.60 -46.15 -16.40
N ASP A 39 40.85 -46.90 -15.30
CA ASP A 39 41.62 -46.61 -14.07
C ASP A 39 43.14 -46.41 -14.23
N ASP A 40 43.80 -45.74 -13.27
CA ASP A 40 45.16 -46.14 -12.82
C ASP A 40 45.52 -45.72 -11.36
N HIS A 41 46.65 -46.24 -10.88
CA HIS A 41 46.99 -46.53 -9.49
C HIS A 41 48.06 -45.62 -8.81
N ASP A 42 48.30 -45.92 -7.52
CA ASP A 42 49.55 -45.76 -6.73
C ASP A 42 49.99 -44.41 -6.12
N TYR A 43 50.18 -44.42 -4.79
CA TYR A 43 51.52 -44.62 -4.20
C TYR A 43 51.48 -45.00 -2.69
N GLU A 44 52.18 -46.08 -2.29
CA GLU A 44 52.47 -46.41 -0.89
C GLU A 44 53.77 -45.75 -0.36
N GLY A 45 53.96 -45.67 0.96
CA GLY A 45 55.31 -45.49 1.54
C GLY A 45 55.40 -44.93 2.97
N VAL A 46 55.13 -45.76 4.00
CA VAL A 46 55.51 -45.49 5.41
C VAL A 46 56.80 -46.27 5.74
N PRO A 47 57.62 -45.88 6.74
CA PRO A 47 57.60 -46.69 7.96
C PRO A 47 57.86 -45.94 9.29
N ASN A 48 57.55 -46.64 10.39
CA ASN A 48 57.57 -46.19 11.79
C ASN A 48 58.92 -46.37 12.52
N GLY A 49 59.06 -45.71 13.70
CA GLY A 49 59.99 -46.08 14.79
C GLY A 49 61.01 -44.98 15.17
N GLY A 50 61.43 -44.79 16.43
CA GLY A 50 61.02 -45.43 17.69
C GLY A 50 61.77 -44.89 18.93
N TRP A 51 61.02 -44.39 19.93
CA TRP A 51 61.24 -44.33 21.40
C TRP A 51 62.68 -44.34 21.99
N HIS A 52 63.03 -43.34 22.83
CA HIS A 52 63.27 -43.52 24.29
C HIS A 52 63.75 -42.25 25.07
N THR A 53 62.85 -41.73 25.93
CA THR A 53 63.02 -41.40 27.37
C THR A 53 64.25 -40.66 27.94
N SER A 54 63.99 -39.57 28.66
CA SER A 54 64.60 -39.23 29.97
C SER A 54 63.65 -38.35 30.80
N SER A 55 63.69 -38.44 32.12
CA SER A 55 62.56 -38.15 33.04
C SER A 55 62.84 -37.06 34.08
N LEU A 56 61.80 -36.75 34.90
CA LEU A 56 61.72 -36.02 36.20
C LEU A 56 60.91 -34.70 36.13
N SER A 57 59.92 -34.40 36.97
CA SER A 57 59.15 -35.25 37.93
C SER A 57 57.82 -34.55 38.36
N LEU A 58 56.80 -35.37 38.64
CA LEU A 58 55.43 -35.08 39.16
C LEU A 58 55.44 -34.52 40.61
N PRO A 59 54.36 -33.96 41.23
CA PRO A 59 52.93 -34.43 41.30
C PRO A 59 51.85 -33.31 41.17
N LEU A 60 50.50 -33.47 41.27
CA LEU A 60 49.45 -34.52 41.09
C LEU A 60 48.05 -33.77 40.91
N PRO A 61 46.88 -34.41 40.65
CA PRO A 61 45.80 -33.81 39.83
C PRO A 61 44.37 -33.81 40.44
N ARG A 62 43.35 -33.39 39.66
CA ARG A 62 41.98 -33.97 39.49
C ARG A 62 41.01 -32.98 38.79
N PRO A 63 39.88 -33.43 38.19
CA PRO A 63 39.67 -34.65 37.39
C PRO A 63 38.99 -34.38 36.03
N VAL A 64 39.16 -35.28 35.06
CA VAL A 64 38.48 -35.25 33.75
C VAL A 64 37.16 -36.04 33.81
N ALA A 65 36.15 -35.60 33.06
CA ALA A 65 34.97 -36.42 32.70
C ALA A 65 35.01 -36.74 31.19
N ALA A 66 34.53 -37.94 30.83
CA ALA A 66 34.69 -38.56 29.51
C ALA A 66 33.62 -38.12 28.47
N PRO A 67 33.81 -38.39 27.16
CA PRO A 67 32.99 -37.80 26.09
C PRO A 67 31.73 -38.61 25.74
N HIS A 68 30.75 -37.92 25.15
CA HIS A 68 29.59 -38.51 24.47
C HIS A 68 29.42 -37.89 23.07
N PRO A 69 28.78 -38.62 22.13
CA PRO A 69 29.03 -38.45 20.69
C PRO A 69 28.25 -37.31 20.03
N MET A 70 28.78 -36.88 18.88
CA MET A 70 28.08 -36.02 17.91
C MET A 70 27.00 -36.82 17.19
N ASP A 71 25.76 -36.31 17.19
CA ASP A 71 24.88 -36.23 16.01
C ASP A 71 23.58 -35.47 16.34
N GLY A 72 23.24 -34.48 15.51
CA GLY A 72 21.97 -33.72 15.59
C GLY A 72 22.11 -32.20 15.78
N PRO A 73 21.36 -31.36 15.04
CA PRO A 73 21.47 -29.90 15.12
C PRO A 73 20.79 -29.33 16.39
N PRO A 74 21.37 -28.29 17.04
CA PRO A 74 20.88 -27.79 18.32
C PRO A 74 19.64 -26.88 18.17
N GLY A 75 18.46 -27.49 18.25
CA GLY A 75 17.22 -26.76 18.54
C GLY A 75 17.21 -26.26 19.99
N GLY A 76 17.47 -24.96 20.19
CA GLY A 76 17.55 -24.37 21.54
C GLY A 76 16.23 -24.47 22.32
N ALA A 77 16.23 -25.27 23.39
CA ALA A 77 15.16 -25.34 24.39
C ALA A 77 15.57 -24.61 25.68
N THR A 78 14.64 -23.83 26.23
CA THR A 78 14.77 -23.23 27.57
C THR A 78 14.57 -24.28 28.67
N PRO A 79 15.07 -24.04 29.91
CA PRO A 79 15.09 -25.05 30.97
C PRO A 79 13.70 -25.26 31.58
N VAL A 80 12.93 -26.17 31.00
CA VAL A 80 11.69 -26.68 31.61
C VAL A 80 12.04 -27.59 32.78
N THR A 81 11.45 -27.37 33.96
CA THR A 81 11.62 -28.28 35.10
C THR A 81 11.17 -29.70 34.69
N PRO A 82 12.02 -30.73 34.87
CA PRO A 82 11.77 -32.05 34.29
C PRO A 82 10.49 -32.66 34.87
N VAL A 83 9.64 -33.17 33.99
CA VAL A 83 8.40 -33.85 34.37
C VAL A 83 8.75 -35.21 34.96
N ILE A 84 8.50 -35.39 36.25
CA ILE A 84 8.78 -36.61 37.02
C ILE A 84 7.88 -37.76 36.57
N LYS A 85 6.58 -37.49 36.35
CA LYS A 85 5.63 -38.47 35.78
C LYS A 85 4.47 -37.76 35.07
N ALA A 86 3.96 -38.36 33.99
CA ALA A 86 2.75 -37.90 33.31
C ALA A 86 1.92 -39.10 32.83
N GLY A 87 0.59 -38.94 32.76
CA GLY A 87 -0.33 -40.01 32.40
C GLY A 87 -1.79 -39.62 32.58
N TRP A 88 -2.72 -40.50 32.20
CA TRP A 88 -4.16 -40.29 32.42
C TRP A 88 -4.60 -40.87 33.77
N LEU A 89 -5.31 -40.09 34.57
CA LEU A 89 -5.94 -40.55 35.81
C LEU A 89 -7.41 -40.17 35.86
N ASP A 90 -8.23 -41.07 36.39
CA ASP A 90 -9.65 -40.88 36.63
C ASP A 90 -9.84 -40.15 37.96
N LYS A 91 -10.37 -38.92 37.92
CA LYS A 91 -10.50 -38.05 39.09
C LYS A 91 -11.96 -37.89 39.50
N ASN A 92 -12.24 -38.05 40.80
CA ASN A 92 -13.58 -37.79 41.34
C ASN A 92 -13.87 -36.27 41.54
N PRO A 93 -15.11 -35.81 41.32
CA PRO A 93 -15.56 -34.46 41.67
C PRO A 93 -15.81 -34.32 43.19
N PRO A 94 -15.66 -33.12 43.77
CA PRO A 94 -15.74 -32.90 45.23
C PRO A 94 -17.16 -33.01 45.83
N GLN A 95 -18.19 -33.32 45.03
CA GLN A 95 -19.61 -33.32 45.44
C GLN A 95 -20.25 -34.71 45.38
N GLY A 96 -19.45 -35.79 45.40
CA GLY A 96 -19.95 -37.14 45.62
C GLY A 96 -20.79 -37.78 44.50
N SER A 97 -20.84 -37.19 43.29
CA SER A 97 -21.42 -37.88 42.14
C SER A 97 -20.49 -39.00 41.66
N TYR A 98 -21.07 -40.17 41.35
CA TYR A 98 -20.36 -41.42 41.00
C TYR A 98 -19.67 -41.42 39.62
N ILE A 99 -19.39 -40.24 39.04
CA ILE A 99 -18.86 -40.09 37.69
C ILE A 99 -17.40 -39.64 37.77
N TYR A 100 -16.48 -40.59 37.61
CA TYR A 100 -15.06 -40.30 37.43
C TYR A 100 -14.84 -39.52 36.14
N GLN A 101 -13.97 -38.50 36.18
CA GLN A 101 -13.59 -37.72 35.01
C GLN A 101 -12.13 -38.02 34.66
N LYS A 102 -11.88 -38.54 33.47
CA LYS A 102 -10.52 -38.78 32.97
C LYS A 102 -9.79 -37.43 32.80
N ARG A 103 -8.59 -37.32 33.36
CA ARG A 103 -7.75 -36.12 33.36
C ARG A 103 -6.33 -36.48 33.00
N TRP A 104 -5.69 -35.67 32.17
CA TRP A 104 -4.25 -35.79 31.97
C TRP A 104 -3.55 -35.16 33.17
N VAL A 105 -2.67 -35.89 33.84
CA VAL A 105 -1.96 -35.47 35.06
C VAL A 105 -0.47 -35.38 34.76
N ARG A 106 0.19 -34.35 35.28
CA ARG A 106 1.65 -34.16 35.24
C ARG A 106 2.15 -33.83 36.64
N LEU A 107 3.20 -34.50 37.09
CA LEU A 107 3.96 -34.19 38.29
C LEU A 107 5.33 -33.66 37.86
N ASP A 108 5.69 -32.50 38.38
CA ASP A 108 7.05 -31.95 38.31
C ASP A 108 7.61 -31.76 39.74
N ALA A 109 8.81 -31.20 39.85
CA ALA A 109 9.54 -31.03 41.10
C ALA A 109 8.80 -30.20 42.17
N ASP A 110 7.85 -29.36 41.76
CA ASP A 110 7.24 -28.32 42.60
C ASP A 110 5.71 -28.36 42.59
N HIS A 111 5.09 -28.93 41.53
CA HIS A 111 3.64 -28.95 41.31
C HIS A 111 3.11 -30.30 40.81
N LEU A 112 1.95 -30.70 41.35
CA LEU A 112 1.06 -31.69 40.75
C LEU A 112 -0.05 -30.95 39.97
N ARG A 113 -0.09 -31.14 38.65
CA ARG A 113 -0.98 -30.45 37.71
C ARG A 113 -1.91 -31.43 37.01
N TYR A 114 -3.15 -31.00 36.72
CA TYR A 114 -4.05 -31.79 35.87
C TYR A 114 -4.85 -30.94 34.88
N PHE A 115 -5.12 -31.51 33.71
CA PHE A 115 -5.62 -30.87 32.50
C PHE A 115 -6.90 -31.57 32.01
N ASP A 116 -7.70 -30.93 31.15
CA ASP A 116 -8.85 -31.58 30.52
C ASP A 116 -8.39 -32.52 29.39
N SER A 117 -7.36 -32.14 28.65
CA SER A 117 -6.69 -32.90 27.59
C SER A 117 -5.15 -32.86 27.74
N ASN A 118 -4.45 -33.84 27.16
CA ASN A 118 -2.98 -33.83 27.10
C ASN A 118 -2.39 -32.77 26.16
N LYS A 119 -3.25 -32.17 25.30
CA LYS A 119 -2.92 -31.05 24.40
C LYS A 119 -3.11 -29.66 25.02
N ASP A 120 -3.70 -29.56 26.22
CA ASP A 120 -3.98 -28.26 26.84
C ASP A 120 -2.69 -27.62 27.36
N ALA A 121 -2.45 -26.35 27.02
CA ALA A 121 -1.31 -25.58 27.52
C ALA A 121 -1.44 -25.20 29.01
N TYR A 122 -2.67 -24.99 29.49
CA TYR A 122 -2.97 -24.50 30.84
C TYR A 122 -3.66 -25.55 31.69
N SER A 123 -3.27 -25.67 32.96
CA SER A 123 -3.88 -26.65 33.87
C SER A 123 -5.30 -26.24 34.26
N LYS A 124 -6.13 -27.24 34.58
CA LYS A 124 -7.44 -27.03 35.20
C LYS A 124 -7.30 -26.67 36.68
N ARG A 125 -6.33 -27.30 37.37
CA ARG A 125 -5.78 -26.93 38.68
C ARG A 125 -4.32 -27.38 38.80
N PHE A 126 -3.60 -26.73 39.70
CA PHE A 126 -2.34 -27.22 40.26
C PHE A 126 -2.41 -27.32 41.78
N ILE A 127 -1.55 -28.15 42.36
CA ILE A 127 -1.33 -28.31 43.80
C ILE A 127 0.18 -28.23 44.00
N SER A 128 0.66 -27.31 44.84
CA SER A 128 2.09 -27.29 45.19
C SER A 128 2.46 -28.55 45.97
N VAL A 129 3.58 -29.18 45.58
CA VAL A 129 4.12 -30.38 46.24
C VAL A 129 4.48 -30.09 47.70
N ALA A 130 4.86 -28.85 48.02
CA ALA A 130 5.11 -28.40 49.39
C ALA A 130 3.85 -28.45 50.29
N CYS A 131 2.65 -28.34 49.71
CA CYS A 131 1.37 -28.35 50.43
C CYS A 131 0.76 -29.77 50.57
N ILE A 132 1.38 -30.80 49.99
CA ILE A 132 0.93 -32.19 50.13
C ILE A 132 1.45 -32.74 51.47
N SER A 133 0.55 -33.14 52.37
CA SER A 133 0.91 -33.71 53.67
C SER A 133 1.21 -35.20 53.54
N ARG A 134 0.30 -35.96 52.91
CA ARG A 134 0.42 -37.41 52.69
C ARG A 134 -0.25 -37.89 51.39
N VAL A 135 0.18 -39.04 50.90
CA VAL A 135 -0.47 -39.79 49.81
C VAL A 135 -0.80 -41.19 50.33
N ALA A 136 -2.03 -41.65 50.14
CA ALA A 136 -2.55 -42.91 50.71
C ALA A 136 -3.34 -43.73 49.68
N ALA A 137 -3.25 -45.05 49.74
CA ALA A 137 -4.09 -45.94 48.92
C ALA A 137 -5.49 -46.09 49.53
N ILE A 138 -6.53 -46.11 48.69
CA ILE A 138 -7.95 -46.18 49.10
C ILE A 138 -8.70 -47.29 48.34
N GLY A 139 -8.18 -48.51 48.45
CA GLY A 139 -8.65 -49.68 47.71
C GLY A 139 -7.97 -49.85 46.34
N ASP A 140 -8.44 -50.84 45.59
CA ASP A 140 -7.82 -51.27 44.33
C ASP A 140 -7.83 -50.16 43.29
N GLN A 141 -6.69 -49.97 42.62
CA GLN A 141 -6.46 -48.95 41.59
C GLN A 141 -6.64 -47.48 42.04
N LYS A 142 -6.97 -47.20 43.31
CA LYS A 142 -7.27 -45.84 43.80
C LYS A 142 -6.30 -45.33 44.87
N PHE A 143 -6.04 -44.03 44.85
CA PHE A 143 -5.23 -43.33 45.84
C PHE A 143 -5.72 -41.89 46.09
N GLU A 144 -5.36 -41.34 47.24
CA GLU A 144 -5.67 -39.97 47.65
C GLU A 144 -4.39 -39.16 47.83
N VAL A 145 -4.38 -37.96 47.26
CA VAL A 145 -3.41 -36.90 47.57
C VAL A 145 -4.07 -35.97 48.58
N ILE A 146 -3.50 -35.88 49.78
CA ILE A 146 -4.07 -35.15 50.91
C ILE A 146 -3.20 -33.92 51.17
N THR A 147 -3.79 -32.73 51.05
CA THR A 147 -3.22 -31.48 51.55
C THR A 147 -3.83 -31.17 52.92
N ASN A 148 -3.34 -30.14 53.61
CA ASN A 148 -3.75 -29.82 54.98
C ASN A 148 -5.27 -29.67 55.15
N ASN A 149 -5.98 -29.10 54.15
CA ASN A 149 -7.42 -28.83 54.21
C ASN A 149 -8.23 -29.51 53.07
N ARG A 150 -7.62 -30.37 52.23
CA ARG A 150 -8.34 -30.96 51.08
C ARG A 150 -7.77 -32.30 50.62
N THR A 151 -8.65 -33.25 50.37
CA THR A 151 -8.34 -34.56 49.79
C THR A 151 -8.69 -34.61 48.31
N PHE A 152 -7.79 -35.16 47.50
CA PHE A 152 -7.98 -35.37 46.05
C PHE A 152 -7.85 -36.86 45.73
N ALA A 153 -8.99 -37.53 45.48
CA ALA A 153 -9.02 -38.93 45.05
C ALA A 153 -8.77 -39.08 43.55
N PHE A 154 -7.86 -39.98 43.20
CA PHE A 154 -7.49 -40.40 41.84
C PHE A 154 -7.58 -41.91 41.70
N ARG A 155 -7.88 -42.37 40.49
CA ARG A 155 -7.86 -43.78 40.07
C ARG A 155 -6.94 -43.93 38.87
N ALA A 156 -6.08 -44.94 38.91
CA ALA A 156 -5.19 -45.34 37.83
C ALA A 156 -5.81 -46.50 37.02
N GLU A 157 -5.26 -46.79 35.84
CA GLU A 157 -5.78 -47.88 34.99
C GLU A 157 -5.37 -49.27 35.51
N SER A 158 -4.31 -49.35 36.32
CA SER A 158 -3.87 -50.58 37.00
C SER A 158 -3.30 -50.33 38.40
N ASP A 159 -3.21 -51.39 39.20
CA ASP A 159 -2.56 -51.33 40.53
C ASP A 159 -1.05 -51.12 40.47
N VAL A 160 -0.41 -51.45 39.35
CA VAL A 160 1.00 -51.16 39.07
C VAL A 160 1.16 -49.66 38.86
N GLU A 161 0.37 -49.09 37.95
CA GLU A 161 0.40 -47.64 37.66
C GLU A 161 0.06 -46.81 38.91
N ARG A 162 -0.93 -47.25 39.73
CA ARG A 162 -1.23 -46.66 41.04
C ARG A 162 0.01 -46.61 41.94
N LYS A 163 0.75 -47.72 42.06
CA LYS A 163 1.97 -47.80 42.90
C LYS A 163 3.05 -46.84 42.40
N GLU A 164 3.29 -46.79 41.08
CA GLU A 164 4.23 -45.85 40.47
C GLU A 164 3.87 -44.38 40.73
N TRP A 165 2.59 -44.01 40.58
CA TRP A 165 2.13 -42.64 40.85
C TRP A 165 2.30 -42.26 42.33
N MET A 166 1.97 -43.16 43.25
CA MET A 166 2.19 -42.93 44.69
C MET A 166 3.68 -42.80 45.02
N GLN A 167 4.54 -43.65 44.43
CA GLN A 167 5.99 -43.59 44.63
C GLN A 167 6.59 -42.29 44.10
N ALA A 168 6.24 -41.88 42.88
CA ALA A 168 6.71 -40.62 42.29
C ALA A 168 6.29 -39.39 43.12
N LEU A 169 5.05 -39.37 43.63
CA LEU A 169 4.58 -38.31 44.53
C LEU A 169 5.33 -38.31 45.87
N GLN A 170 5.53 -39.48 46.48
CA GLN A 170 6.26 -39.61 47.75
C GLN A 170 7.73 -39.18 47.60
N GLN A 171 8.36 -39.50 46.46
CA GLN A 171 9.71 -39.05 46.13
C GLN A 171 9.78 -37.53 45.97
N ALA A 172 8.92 -36.92 45.14
CA ALA A 172 8.88 -35.47 44.96
C ALA A 172 8.66 -34.72 46.30
N MET A 173 7.78 -35.25 47.17
CA MET A 173 7.57 -34.72 48.53
C MET A 173 8.81 -34.86 49.43
N ALA A 174 9.57 -35.95 49.31
CA ALA A 174 10.80 -36.16 50.08
C ALA A 174 11.92 -35.21 49.64
N GLU A 175 12.11 -35.06 48.32
CA GLU A 175 13.06 -34.13 47.72
C GLU A 175 12.74 -32.67 48.09
N GLN A 176 11.47 -32.26 48.01
CA GLN A 176 11.08 -30.90 48.39
C GLN A 176 11.28 -30.63 49.89
N ARG A 177 11.07 -31.63 50.76
CA ARG A 177 11.41 -31.53 52.19
C ARG A 177 12.93 -31.47 52.44
N ALA A 178 13.74 -32.11 51.60
CA ALA A 178 15.19 -31.98 51.65
C ALA A 178 15.67 -30.59 51.21
N ARG A 179 15.12 -30.05 50.10
CA ARG A 179 15.38 -28.66 49.64
C ARG A 179 15.00 -27.64 50.71
N ALA A 180 13.83 -27.77 51.34
CA ALA A 180 13.40 -26.88 52.42
C ALA A 180 14.32 -26.93 53.66
N ARG A 181 14.85 -28.10 54.02
CA ARG A 181 15.83 -28.26 55.12
C ARG A 181 17.18 -27.63 54.80
N LEU A 182 17.65 -27.71 53.55
CA LEU A 182 18.88 -27.07 53.10
C LEU A 182 18.74 -25.53 53.06
N SER A 183 17.58 -25.03 52.59
CA SER A 183 17.29 -23.60 52.56
C SER A 183 17.20 -22.98 53.97
N SER A 184 16.61 -23.71 54.94
CA SER A 184 16.52 -23.27 56.35
C SER A 184 17.86 -23.22 57.10
N ALA A 185 18.97 -23.66 56.50
CA ALA A 185 20.30 -23.58 57.12
C ALA A 185 21.00 -22.22 56.91
N TYR A 186 20.46 -21.35 56.03
CA TYR A 186 21.02 -20.03 55.75
C TYR A 186 20.09 -18.91 56.24
N LEU A 187 20.52 -18.29 57.34
CA LEU A 187 20.04 -17.02 57.93
C LEU A 187 18.70 -17.03 58.71
N LEU A 188 18.64 -16.05 59.63
CA LEU A 188 17.62 -15.86 60.66
C LEU A 188 16.37 -15.15 60.10
N GLY A 189 15.20 -15.78 60.23
CA GLY A 189 13.91 -15.08 60.28
C GLY A 189 12.92 -15.40 59.17
N VAL A 190 11.75 -15.91 59.59
CA VAL A 190 10.50 -16.15 58.81
C VAL A 190 10.54 -17.35 57.84
N PRO A 191 9.56 -18.29 57.87
CA PRO A 191 9.59 -19.48 57.02
C PRO A 191 9.09 -19.23 55.59
N GLY A 192 9.95 -19.50 54.61
CA GLY A 192 9.64 -20.34 53.45
C GLY A 192 8.39 -20.08 52.60
N SER A 193 8.35 -18.94 51.90
CA SER A 193 7.80 -18.85 50.53
C SER A 193 8.48 -17.68 49.83
N GLU A 194 8.86 -17.81 48.56
CA GLU A 194 9.22 -16.63 47.75
C GLU A 194 8.06 -15.64 47.82
N GLN A 195 8.34 -14.42 48.29
CA GLN A 195 7.31 -13.39 48.34
C GLN A 195 6.97 -13.00 46.89
N PRO A 196 5.68 -12.97 46.53
CA PRO A 196 5.30 -12.58 45.19
C PRO A 196 5.69 -11.12 44.93
N ASP A 197 6.34 -10.85 43.80
CA ASP A 197 6.71 -9.51 43.33
C ASP A 197 5.50 -8.57 43.32
N ARG A 198 4.32 -9.14 43.04
CA ARG A 198 3.01 -8.52 43.24
C ARG A 198 1.92 -9.56 43.43
N ALA A 199 1.05 -9.39 44.42
CA ALA A 199 -0.15 -10.20 44.57
C ALA A 199 -1.39 -9.39 44.98
N GLY A 200 -2.56 -9.73 44.44
CA GLY A 200 -3.80 -8.97 44.63
C GLY A 200 -4.98 -9.53 43.85
N SER A 201 -6.10 -8.80 43.83
CA SER A 201 -7.35 -9.24 43.20
C SER A 201 -7.55 -8.57 41.84
N LEU A 202 -7.71 -9.36 40.77
CA LEU A 202 -7.97 -8.86 39.41
C LEU A 202 -9.26 -9.46 38.83
N GLU A 203 -9.98 -8.67 38.03
CA GLU A 203 -11.12 -9.16 37.25
C GLU A 203 -10.63 -9.73 35.92
N LEU A 204 -10.91 -11.01 35.63
CA LEU A 204 -10.58 -11.64 34.35
C LEU A 204 -11.80 -11.61 33.43
N ARG A 205 -11.68 -11.02 32.25
CA ARG A 205 -12.80 -10.86 31.29
C ARG A 205 -13.43 -12.21 30.94
N GLY A 206 -14.74 -12.32 31.19
CA GLY A 206 -15.50 -13.56 31.00
C GLY A 206 -15.55 -14.49 32.22
N PHE A 207 -14.86 -14.15 33.31
CA PHE A 207 -14.98 -14.83 34.60
C PHE A 207 -15.83 -13.96 35.55
N LYS A 208 -16.82 -14.55 36.23
CA LYS A 208 -17.84 -13.77 36.99
C LYS A 208 -17.35 -13.18 38.33
N ASN A 209 -16.21 -13.63 38.83
CA ASN A 209 -15.67 -13.25 40.14
C ASN A 209 -14.24 -12.69 39.99
N LYS A 210 -13.79 -11.84 40.92
CA LYS A 210 -12.36 -11.50 41.02
C LYS A 210 -11.53 -12.75 41.31
N LEU A 211 -10.41 -12.89 40.61
CA LEU A 211 -9.37 -13.89 40.87
C LEU A 211 -8.30 -13.28 41.78
N TYR A 212 -7.64 -14.11 42.58
CA TYR A 212 -6.42 -13.70 43.27
C TYR A 212 -5.23 -14.08 42.39
N VAL A 213 -4.42 -13.11 42.03
CA VAL A 213 -3.27 -13.25 41.11
C VAL A 213 -1.99 -12.98 41.89
N ALA A 214 -0.94 -13.73 41.59
CA ALA A 214 0.39 -13.54 42.16
C ALA A 214 1.46 -13.67 41.06
N VAL A 215 2.31 -12.65 40.92
CA VAL A 215 3.56 -12.72 40.14
C VAL A 215 4.63 -13.28 41.08
N VAL A 216 5.33 -14.33 40.67
CA VAL A 216 6.41 -14.97 41.43
C VAL A 216 7.52 -15.31 40.44
N GLY A 217 8.55 -14.47 40.37
CA GLY A 217 9.66 -14.61 39.44
C GLY A 217 9.19 -14.69 37.98
N ASP A 218 9.58 -15.75 37.28
CA ASP A 218 9.23 -16.01 35.87
C ASP A 218 7.76 -16.39 35.60
N LYS A 219 6.88 -16.41 36.62
CA LYS A 219 5.51 -16.97 36.51
C LYS A 219 4.42 -16.06 37.09
N VAL A 220 3.29 -15.97 36.38
CA VAL A 220 2.03 -15.37 36.88
C VAL A 220 1.05 -16.47 37.25
N GLN A 221 0.74 -16.60 38.54
CA GLN A 221 -0.07 -17.65 39.14
C GLN A 221 -1.50 -17.17 39.41
N LEU A 222 -2.51 -17.95 38.99
CA LEU A 222 -3.94 -17.61 39.10
C LEU A 222 -4.66 -18.49 40.12
N TYR A 223 -5.34 -17.88 41.08
CA TYR A 223 -6.09 -18.53 42.16
C TYR A 223 -7.54 -18.07 42.21
N LYS A 224 -8.44 -18.94 42.66
CA LYS A 224 -9.88 -18.61 42.75
C LYS A 224 -10.16 -17.51 43.77
N ASN A 225 -9.44 -17.50 44.88
CA ASN A 225 -9.51 -16.52 45.97
C ASN A 225 -8.22 -16.58 46.81
N ARG A 226 -8.08 -15.66 47.77
CA ARG A 226 -6.91 -15.58 48.68
C ARG A 226 -6.73 -16.83 49.56
N GLU A 227 -7.81 -17.55 49.88
CA GLU A 227 -7.76 -18.80 50.64
C GLU A 227 -7.12 -19.93 49.82
N GLU A 228 -7.51 -20.11 48.54
CA GLU A 228 -6.89 -21.10 47.66
C GLU A 228 -5.41 -20.80 47.39
N TYR A 229 -4.98 -19.53 47.44
CA TYR A 229 -3.56 -19.13 47.44
C TYR A 229 -2.82 -19.60 48.68
N GLN A 230 -3.34 -19.33 49.88
CA GLN A 230 -2.75 -19.79 51.15
C GLN A 230 -2.70 -21.32 51.28
N LEU A 231 -3.55 -22.04 50.56
CA LEU A 231 -3.56 -23.51 50.50
C LEU A 231 -2.63 -24.09 49.42
N GLY A 232 -2.00 -23.26 48.58
CA GLY A 232 -1.15 -23.70 47.47
C GLY A 232 -1.90 -24.44 46.36
N ILE A 233 -3.20 -24.14 46.16
CA ILE A 233 -4.07 -24.80 45.18
C ILE A 233 -4.55 -23.78 44.14
N GLY A 234 -3.80 -23.60 43.05
CA GLY A 234 -4.17 -22.67 41.99
C GLY A 234 -4.99 -23.29 40.86
N ILE A 235 -5.42 -22.42 39.93
CA ILE A 235 -6.10 -22.77 38.67
C ILE A 235 -5.03 -23.15 37.64
N THR A 236 -4.16 -22.20 37.32
CA THR A 236 -3.00 -22.38 36.44
C THR A 236 -1.96 -21.31 36.79
N PHE A 237 -0.72 -21.54 36.41
CA PHE A 237 0.24 -20.47 36.20
C PHE A 237 0.45 -20.23 34.71
N ILE A 238 1.01 -19.06 34.40
CA ILE A 238 1.41 -18.60 33.08
C ILE A 238 2.92 -18.38 33.15
N ASP A 239 3.64 -19.00 32.24
CA ASP A 239 5.08 -18.82 32.07
C ASP A 239 5.34 -17.52 31.31
N MET A 240 6.13 -16.61 31.88
CA MET A 240 6.34 -15.28 31.33
C MET A 240 7.41 -15.24 30.24
N SER A 241 8.17 -16.32 30.01
CA SER A 241 9.06 -16.45 28.85
C SER A 241 8.30 -16.46 27.52
N VAL A 242 7.01 -16.79 27.55
CA VAL A 242 6.07 -16.74 26.42
C VAL A 242 4.97 -15.69 26.63
N GLY A 243 5.12 -14.79 27.60
CA GLY A 243 4.17 -13.74 27.92
C GLY A 243 4.49 -12.42 27.24
N ASN A 244 3.46 -11.69 26.80
CA ASN A 244 3.54 -10.30 26.39
C ASN A 244 2.36 -9.53 27.00
N VAL A 245 2.62 -8.41 27.67
CA VAL A 245 1.57 -7.62 28.33
C VAL A 245 1.35 -6.29 27.60
N LYS A 246 0.11 -6.03 27.23
CA LYS A 246 -0.31 -4.82 26.52
C LYS A 246 -1.45 -4.11 27.24
N GLU A 247 -1.38 -2.78 27.34
CA GLU A 247 -2.50 -1.96 27.80
C GLU A 247 -3.64 -1.92 26.77
N VAL A 248 -4.89 -1.93 27.25
CA VAL A 248 -6.09 -1.97 26.40
C VAL A 248 -7.02 -0.77 26.67
N ASP A 249 -7.19 -0.41 27.94
CA ASP A 249 -8.07 0.68 28.40
C ASP A 249 -7.56 1.20 29.76
N ARG A 250 -8.05 2.35 30.24
CA ARG A 250 -7.59 3.06 31.45
C ARG A 250 -7.43 2.19 32.71
N ARG A 251 -8.18 1.09 32.82
CA ARG A 251 -8.09 0.12 33.91
C ARG A 251 -7.85 -1.33 33.46
N SER A 252 -7.63 -1.59 32.17
CA SER A 252 -7.59 -2.95 31.62
C SER A 252 -6.33 -3.23 30.78
N PHE A 253 -5.79 -4.44 30.92
CA PHE A 253 -4.60 -4.91 30.21
C PHE A 253 -4.72 -6.38 29.82
N ASP A 254 -4.09 -6.75 28.70
CA ASP A 254 -4.06 -8.10 28.16
C ASP A 254 -2.68 -8.74 28.37
N LEU A 255 -2.62 -9.84 29.11
CA LEU A 255 -1.48 -10.77 29.09
C LEU A 255 -1.71 -11.80 27.97
N THR A 256 -1.00 -11.61 26.86
CA THR A 256 -1.04 -12.46 25.67
C THR A 256 0.05 -13.53 25.73
N THR A 257 -0.29 -14.77 25.38
CA THR A 257 0.65 -15.87 25.13
C THR A 257 0.33 -16.53 23.78
N PRO A 258 1.23 -17.36 23.22
CA PRO A 258 0.96 -18.12 21.99
C PRO A 258 -0.30 -18.99 22.03
N TYR A 259 -0.77 -19.33 23.24
CA TYR A 259 -1.89 -20.25 23.46
C TYR A 259 -3.19 -19.53 23.86
N ARG A 260 -3.12 -18.34 24.48
CA ARG A 260 -4.28 -17.64 25.05
C ARG A 260 -4.00 -16.18 25.39
N ILE A 261 -5.04 -15.33 25.29
CA ILE A 261 -5.05 -13.97 25.86
C ILE A 261 -5.82 -13.98 27.19
N PHE A 262 -5.23 -13.38 28.22
CA PHE A 262 -5.82 -13.16 29.55
C PHE A 262 -6.06 -11.65 29.76
N SER A 263 -7.28 -11.20 29.51
CA SER A 263 -7.69 -9.80 29.70
C SER A 263 -8.05 -9.53 31.16
N PHE A 264 -7.22 -8.76 31.86
CA PHE A 264 -7.43 -8.36 33.25
C PHE A 264 -7.94 -6.91 33.35
N SER A 265 -8.75 -6.63 34.37
CA SER A 265 -9.11 -5.28 34.81
C SER A 265 -8.75 -5.10 36.29
N ALA A 266 -8.13 -3.96 36.61
CA ALA A 266 -7.74 -3.54 37.95
C ALA A 266 -8.74 -2.50 38.51
N ASP A 267 -8.73 -2.26 39.83
CA ASP A 267 -9.71 -1.34 40.44
C ASP A 267 -9.39 0.13 40.15
N SER A 268 -8.11 0.46 39.88
CA SER A 268 -7.65 1.80 39.51
C SER A 268 -6.56 1.80 38.43
N GLU A 269 -6.35 2.96 37.81
CA GLU A 269 -5.31 3.19 36.80
C GLU A 269 -3.89 3.03 37.39
N LEU A 270 -3.65 3.55 38.59
CA LEU A 270 -2.39 3.36 39.34
C LEU A 270 -2.14 1.87 39.64
N GLU A 271 -3.18 1.12 39.99
CA GLU A 271 -3.04 -0.31 40.24
C GLU A 271 -2.69 -1.08 38.95
N LYS A 272 -3.33 -0.73 37.83
CA LYS A 272 -3.01 -1.24 36.48
C LYS A 272 -1.53 -0.99 36.14
N GLU A 273 -1.02 0.22 36.30
CA GLU A 273 0.38 0.56 35.99
C GLU A 273 1.37 -0.31 36.76
N GLN A 274 1.16 -0.48 38.06
CA GLN A 274 2.02 -1.34 38.89
C GLN A 274 1.88 -2.84 38.56
N TRP A 275 0.71 -3.29 38.08
CA TRP A 275 0.55 -4.66 37.55
C TRP A 275 1.29 -4.85 36.22
N LEU A 276 1.25 -3.85 35.33
CA LEU A 276 2.03 -3.84 34.09
C LEU A 276 3.54 -3.90 34.39
N GLU A 277 4.03 -3.08 35.33
CA GLU A 277 5.44 -3.07 35.74
C GLU A 277 5.90 -4.44 36.28
N ALA A 278 5.14 -5.03 37.22
CA ALA A 278 5.47 -6.33 37.80
C ALA A 278 5.49 -7.45 36.74
N MET A 279 4.49 -7.51 35.85
CA MET A 279 4.45 -8.55 34.81
C MET A 279 5.49 -8.32 33.70
N GLN A 280 5.84 -7.07 33.37
CA GLN A 280 6.95 -6.77 32.46
C GLN A 280 8.31 -7.11 33.09
N GLY A 281 8.47 -6.95 34.40
CA GLY A 281 9.61 -7.44 35.17
C GLY A 281 9.77 -8.96 35.03
N ALA A 282 8.70 -9.71 35.33
CA ALA A 282 8.66 -11.17 35.20
C ALA A 282 8.99 -11.68 33.77
N ILE A 283 8.52 -11.00 32.72
CA ILE A 283 8.90 -11.32 31.32
C ILE A 283 10.40 -11.10 31.11
N ALA A 284 10.94 -9.97 31.57
CA ALA A 284 12.35 -9.64 31.39
C ALA A 284 13.26 -10.61 32.15
N GLU A 285 12.86 -11.06 33.34
CA GLU A 285 13.57 -12.09 34.11
C GLU A 285 13.53 -13.46 33.41
N ALA A 286 12.34 -13.91 33.00
CA ALA A 286 12.12 -15.19 32.32
C ALA A 286 12.87 -15.31 30.97
N LEU A 287 13.21 -14.19 30.33
CA LEU A 287 13.98 -14.12 29.10
C LEU A 287 15.48 -13.89 29.32
N SER A 288 15.94 -13.68 30.56
CA SER A 288 17.32 -13.25 30.82
C SER A 288 18.32 -14.41 30.96
N THR A 289 19.41 -14.34 30.18
CA THR A 289 20.58 -15.22 30.28
C THR A 289 21.86 -14.38 30.33
N SER A 290 22.61 -14.41 31.43
CA SER A 290 23.75 -13.51 31.64
C SER A 290 25.04 -13.89 30.90
N GLU A 291 25.13 -15.10 30.35
CA GLU A 291 26.33 -15.70 29.77
C GLU A 291 27.07 -14.80 28.76
N VAL A 292 26.36 -14.24 27.79
CA VAL A 292 26.94 -13.35 26.76
C VAL A 292 27.37 -12.01 27.36
N ALA A 293 26.59 -11.47 28.30
CA ALA A 293 26.89 -10.20 28.94
C ALA A 293 28.21 -10.25 29.71
N GLU A 294 28.41 -11.29 30.54
CA GLU A 294 29.67 -11.49 31.27
C GLU A 294 30.87 -11.62 30.33
N ARG A 295 30.72 -12.35 29.22
CA ARG A 295 31.79 -12.49 28.20
C ARG A 295 32.16 -11.14 27.57
N ILE A 296 31.19 -10.33 27.17
CA ILE A 296 31.45 -9.01 26.55
C ILE A 296 31.97 -8.00 27.58
N TRP A 297 31.53 -8.07 28.83
CA TRP A 297 32.05 -7.28 29.96
C TRP A 297 33.45 -7.71 30.44
N ALA A 298 34.02 -8.79 29.92
CA ALA A 298 35.43 -9.14 30.16
C ALA A 298 36.36 -8.01 29.71
N ALA A 299 36.05 -7.36 28.58
CA ALA A 299 36.72 -6.13 28.14
C ALA A 299 36.28 -4.93 29.00
N ALA A 300 37.22 -4.33 29.73
CA ALA A 300 36.91 -3.25 30.67
C ALA A 300 36.12 -2.05 30.09
N PRO A 301 36.37 -1.56 28.85
CA PRO A 301 35.57 -0.48 28.24
C PRO A 301 34.09 -0.84 28.04
N ASN A 302 33.77 -2.12 27.84
CA ASN A 302 32.40 -2.59 27.63
C ASN A 302 31.58 -2.64 28.94
N ARG A 303 32.23 -2.48 30.11
CA ARG A 303 31.55 -2.42 31.42
C ARG A 303 30.80 -1.12 31.67
N PHE A 304 30.93 -0.13 30.78
CA PHE A 304 30.26 1.17 30.86
C PHE A 304 29.60 1.48 29.52
N CYS A 305 28.39 2.04 29.56
CA CYS A 305 27.61 2.44 28.39
C CYS A 305 28.39 3.41 27.49
N ALA A 306 28.44 3.12 26.19
CA ALA A 306 29.21 3.89 25.21
C ALA A 306 28.86 5.38 25.13
N ASP A 307 27.65 5.79 25.53
CA ASP A 307 27.18 7.18 25.39
C ASP A 307 27.12 7.93 26.71
N CYS A 308 26.64 7.29 27.78
CA CYS A 308 26.36 7.96 29.07
C CYS A 308 27.11 7.37 30.27
N GLY A 309 28.06 6.47 30.07
CA GLY A 309 28.91 5.93 31.14
C GLY A 309 28.22 5.06 32.21
N ALA A 310 26.92 4.78 32.08
CA ALA A 310 26.20 3.90 33.00
C ALA A 310 26.83 2.50 33.06
N ALA A 311 27.07 1.98 34.26
CA ALA A 311 27.73 0.69 34.47
C ALA A 311 26.89 -0.52 34.00
N GLN A 312 27.57 -1.62 33.68
CA GLN A 312 27.03 -2.92 33.25
C GLN A 312 25.92 -2.81 32.18
N PRO A 313 26.21 -2.20 31.02
CA PRO A 313 25.25 -2.07 29.93
C PRO A 313 24.81 -3.44 29.39
N ASP A 314 23.49 -3.66 29.35
CA ASP A 314 22.82 -4.94 29.04
C ASP A 314 22.32 -5.05 27.57
N TRP A 315 22.63 -4.06 26.74
CA TRP A 315 22.29 -4.00 25.31
C TRP A 315 23.50 -3.63 24.47
N ALA A 316 23.42 -3.86 23.16
CA ALA A 316 24.44 -3.45 22.20
C ALA A 316 23.81 -3.03 20.88
N SER A 317 24.53 -2.22 20.11
CA SER A 317 24.26 -1.96 18.68
C SER A 317 25.26 -2.75 17.84
N ILE A 318 24.78 -3.78 17.14
CA ILE A 318 25.65 -4.80 16.51
C ILE A 318 26.37 -4.29 15.26
N ASN A 319 25.81 -3.32 14.55
CA ASN A 319 26.44 -2.72 13.37
C ASN A 319 27.46 -1.62 13.76
N LEU A 320 27.18 -0.87 14.84
CA LEU A 320 28.09 0.16 15.37
C LEU A 320 29.20 -0.43 16.27
N CYS A 321 29.07 -1.71 16.68
CA CYS A 321 29.95 -2.42 17.61
C CYS A 321 30.12 -1.75 18.99
N VAL A 322 29.02 -1.22 19.55
CA VAL A 322 29.01 -0.55 20.87
C VAL A 322 27.98 -1.17 21.84
N VAL A 323 28.33 -1.20 23.12
CA VAL A 323 27.55 -1.72 24.26
C VAL A 323 26.96 -0.56 25.05
N ILE A 324 25.64 -0.58 25.25
CA ILE A 324 24.81 0.55 25.70
C ILE A 324 23.80 0.10 26.77
N CYS A 325 23.45 0.98 27.71
CA CYS A 325 22.47 0.64 28.76
C CYS A 325 21.03 0.68 28.21
N LYS A 326 20.07 0.00 28.87
CA LYS A 326 18.63 0.01 28.52
C LYS A 326 18.06 1.40 28.15
N ARG A 327 18.50 2.48 28.82
CA ARG A 327 18.06 3.87 28.52
C ARG A 327 18.59 4.39 27.18
N CYS A 328 19.87 4.17 26.86
CA CYS A 328 20.42 4.47 25.54
C CYS A 328 19.85 3.55 24.46
N ALA A 329 19.68 2.26 24.75
CA ALA A 329 19.03 1.30 23.85
C ALA A 329 17.59 1.69 23.47
N GLY A 330 16.86 2.39 24.34
CA GLY A 330 15.57 2.99 24.01
C GLY A 330 15.67 4.02 22.88
N GLU A 331 16.52 5.04 23.06
CA GLU A 331 16.70 6.11 22.07
C GLU A 331 17.41 5.62 20.80
N HIS A 332 18.35 4.68 20.88
CA HIS A 332 18.99 4.04 19.72
C HIS A 332 17.98 3.33 18.81
N ARG A 333 16.88 2.76 19.33
CA ARG A 333 15.80 2.23 18.49
C ARG A 333 15.08 3.33 17.72
N GLY A 334 14.94 4.52 18.33
CA GLY A 334 14.38 5.72 17.70
C GLY A 334 15.24 6.28 16.57
N LEU A 335 16.52 5.92 16.48
CA LEU A 335 17.37 6.29 15.34
C LEU A 335 16.99 5.56 14.04
N GLY A 336 16.38 4.37 14.15
CA GLY A 336 16.07 3.48 13.03
C GLY A 336 17.10 2.39 12.80
N ALA A 337 16.65 1.25 12.25
CA ALA A 337 17.50 0.07 12.01
C ALA A 337 18.56 0.27 10.92
N GLY A 338 18.40 1.29 10.07
CA GLY A 338 19.42 1.75 9.12
C GLY A 338 20.63 2.41 9.81
N ILE A 339 20.49 2.93 11.03
CA ILE A 339 21.60 3.59 11.75
C ILE A 339 22.11 2.70 12.90
N SER A 340 21.21 2.13 13.70
CA SER A 340 21.57 1.38 14.91
C SER A 340 20.75 0.11 15.12
N LYS A 341 21.39 -1.04 14.98
CA LYS A 341 20.78 -2.37 15.13
C LYS A 341 20.90 -2.87 16.57
N VAL A 342 19.95 -2.46 17.41
CA VAL A 342 19.93 -2.76 18.85
C VAL A 342 19.57 -4.23 19.14
N ARG A 343 20.35 -4.89 20.00
CA ARG A 343 20.12 -6.26 20.52
C ARG A 343 20.42 -6.33 22.03
N SER A 344 19.73 -7.20 22.75
CA SER A 344 19.98 -7.46 24.17
C SER A 344 21.12 -8.44 24.35
N LEU A 345 22.03 -8.16 25.28
CA LEU A 345 23.05 -9.13 25.71
C LEU A 345 22.44 -10.29 26.49
N LYS A 346 21.26 -10.10 27.09
CA LYS A 346 20.63 -11.07 27.98
C LYS A 346 19.50 -11.87 27.34
N MET A 347 18.75 -11.28 26.41
CA MET A 347 17.54 -11.90 25.83
C MET A 347 17.73 -12.45 24.41
N ASP A 348 18.62 -11.86 23.58
CA ASP A 348 18.72 -12.21 22.15
C ASP A 348 19.73 -13.34 21.87
N ARG A 349 19.72 -14.44 22.65
CA ARG A 349 20.76 -15.50 22.61
C ARG A 349 21.07 -16.03 21.20
N LYS A 350 20.07 -16.12 20.31
CA LYS A 350 20.25 -16.62 18.92
C LYS A 350 21.04 -15.67 18.01
N VAL A 351 21.20 -14.40 18.38
CA VAL A 351 21.93 -13.40 17.57
C VAL A 351 23.43 -13.40 17.93
N TRP A 352 23.77 -13.77 19.15
CA TRP A 352 25.15 -13.75 19.66
C TRP A 352 25.91 -15.01 19.26
N THR A 353 26.39 -15.04 18.02
CA THR A 353 27.35 -16.03 17.53
C THR A 353 28.72 -15.83 18.18
N GLU A 354 29.57 -16.86 18.19
CA GLU A 354 30.94 -16.73 18.69
C GLU A 354 31.72 -15.65 17.93
N THR A 355 31.59 -15.61 16.60
CA THR A 355 32.18 -14.58 15.72
C THR A 355 31.76 -13.16 16.12
N LEU A 356 30.48 -12.93 16.41
CA LEU A 356 29.98 -11.63 16.84
C LEU A 356 30.47 -11.25 18.25
N ILE A 357 30.60 -12.21 19.16
CA ILE A 357 31.19 -11.96 20.49
C ILE A 357 32.67 -11.57 20.34
N GLN A 358 33.44 -12.27 19.51
CA GLN A 358 34.85 -11.92 19.23
C GLN A 358 34.99 -10.52 18.60
N LEU A 359 34.10 -10.15 17.68
CA LEU A 359 34.05 -8.80 17.10
C LEU A 359 33.86 -7.70 18.17
N PHE A 360 33.00 -7.94 19.16
CA PHE A 360 32.78 -7.04 20.30
C PHE A 360 33.91 -6.99 21.32
N LEU A 361 34.79 -8.01 21.35
CA LEU A 361 36.00 -8.02 22.17
C LEU A 361 37.16 -7.26 21.49
N GLN A 362 37.22 -7.25 20.15
CA GLN A 362 38.26 -6.53 19.39
C GLN A 362 37.92 -5.05 19.16
N LEU A 363 36.70 -4.73 18.73
CA LEU A 363 36.24 -3.34 18.57
C LEU A 363 35.69 -2.79 19.91
N GLY A 364 34.45 -3.19 20.22
CA GLY A 364 33.71 -2.78 21.42
C GLY A 364 33.64 -1.27 21.65
N ASN A 365 33.35 -0.88 22.89
CA ASN A 365 33.30 0.53 23.29
C ASN A 365 34.67 1.21 23.23
N GLY A 366 35.75 0.43 23.38
CA GLY A 366 37.12 0.95 23.35
C GLY A 366 37.50 1.52 21.98
N ALA A 367 37.36 0.73 20.90
CA ALA A 367 37.60 1.20 19.55
C ALA A 367 36.44 2.07 19.05
N GLY A 368 35.20 1.63 19.29
CA GLY A 368 33.99 2.33 18.84
C GLY A 368 33.94 3.79 19.29
N ASN A 369 34.27 4.11 20.54
CA ASN A 369 34.32 5.52 20.98
C ASN A 369 35.58 6.28 20.53
N ARG A 370 36.72 5.60 20.23
CA ARG A 370 37.86 6.28 19.56
C ARG A 370 37.51 6.74 18.14
N PHE A 371 36.50 6.13 17.52
CA PHE A 371 35.91 6.61 16.27
C PHE A 371 34.71 7.54 16.54
N TRP A 372 33.58 7.01 17.02
CA TRP A 372 32.29 7.72 17.14
C TRP A 372 32.25 8.84 18.18
N ALA A 373 33.13 8.83 19.19
CA ALA A 373 33.15 9.80 20.27
C ALA A 373 34.47 10.59 20.35
N ALA A 374 35.28 10.56 19.29
CA ALA A 374 36.62 11.13 19.26
C ALA A 374 36.65 12.62 19.65
N ASN A 375 35.62 13.37 19.23
CA ASN A 375 35.53 14.82 19.35
C ASN A 375 34.34 15.30 20.21
N VAL A 376 33.87 14.49 21.17
CA VAL A 376 32.77 14.90 22.08
C VAL A 376 33.27 15.96 23.08
N PRO A 377 32.72 17.19 23.09
CA PRO A 377 33.08 18.18 24.11
C PRO A 377 32.58 17.75 25.50
N PRO A 378 33.34 18.00 26.60
CA PRO A 378 32.90 17.68 27.95
C PRO A 378 31.56 18.31 28.35
N SER A 379 31.19 19.44 27.75
CA SER A 379 29.90 20.13 27.94
C SER A 379 28.70 19.43 27.28
N GLU A 380 28.93 18.63 26.24
CA GLU A 380 27.88 17.91 25.49
C GLU A 380 27.81 16.42 25.88
N ALA A 381 28.74 15.92 26.69
CA ALA A 381 28.81 14.54 27.15
C ALA A 381 27.63 14.14 28.06
N LEU A 382 27.00 12.99 27.78
CA LEU A 382 25.86 12.52 28.57
C LEU A 382 26.26 11.94 29.92
N GLN A 383 25.35 12.09 30.89
CA GLN A 383 25.43 11.46 32.21
C GLN A 383 24.35 10.36 32.34
N PRO A 384 24.50 9.39 33.27
CA PRO A 384 23.49 8.35 33.49
C PRO A 384 22.09 8.90 33.81
N SER A 385 22.05 10.06 34.48
CA SER A 385 20.85 10.80 34.90
C SER A 385 20.27 11.74 33.83
N SER A 386 20.92 11.93 32.67
CA SER A 386 20.42 12.82 31.60
C SER A 386 19.01 12.39 31.13
N SER A 387 18.17 13.38 30.78
CA SER A 387 16.80 13.17 30.31
C SER A 387 16.72 12.42 28.97
N PRO A 388 15.55 11.84 28.61
CA PRO A 388 15.35 11.19 27.31
C PRO A 388 15.59 12.13 26.13
N SER A 389 15.12 13.38 26.20
CA SER A 389 15.27 14.38 25.13
C SER A 389 16.74 14.79 24.89
N THR A 390 17.52 15.01 25.96
CA THR A 390 18.95 15.31 25.84
C THR A 390 19.72 14.09 25.32
N ARG A 391 19.36 12.89 25.77
CA ARG A 391 19.94 11.63 25.28
C ARG A 391 19.68 11.45 23.79
N ARG A 392 18.44 11.63 23.32
CA ARG A 392 18.08 11.56 21.89
C ARG A 392 18.94 12.48 21.04
N ARG A 393 18.97 13.78 21.36
CA ARG A 393 19.74 14.78 20.59
C ARG A 393 21.23 14.44 20.51
N HIS A 394 21.83 13.99 21.62
CA HIS A 394 23.25 13.59 21.61
C HIS A 394 23.49 12.33 20.76
N LEU A 395 22.60 11.33 20.82
CA LEU A 395 22.71 10.10 20.01
C LEU A 395 22.49 10.37 18.52
N GLU A 396 21.59 11.28 18.15
CA GLU A 396 21.40 11.75 16.78
C GLU A 396 22.68 12.44 16.27
N ALA A 397 23.22 13.40 17.03
CA ALA A 397 24.48 14.05 16.70
C ALA A 397 25.66 13.06 16.60
N LYS A 398 25.74 12.05 17.48
CA LYS A 398 26.84 11.08 17.53
C LYS A 398 26.81 10.08 16.37
N TYR A 399 25.64 9.53 16.04
CA TYR A 399 25.53 8.37 15.13
C TYR A 399 24.78 8.62 13.84
N ARG A 400 23.82 9.56 13.80
CA ARG A 400 23.12 9.94 12.56
C ARG A 400 23.89 11.03 11.81
N GLU A 401 24.23 12.12 12.49
CA GLU A 401 24.98 13.24 11.92
C GLU A 401 26.50 12.98 11.87
N GLY A 402 26.99 12.06 12.71
CA GLY A 402 28.42 11.76 12.83
C GLY A 402 29.27 12.92 13.38
N LYS A 403 28.66 13.94 14.02
CA LYS A 403 29.28 15.20 14.47
C LYS A 403 30.59 15.01 15.24
N TYR A 404 30.68 13.97 16.07
CA TYR A 404 31.83 13.71 16.94
C TYR A 404 32.82 12.68 16.39
N ARG A 405 32.59 12.14 15.18
CA ARG A 405 33.42 11.07 14.64
C ARG A 405 34.82 11.53 14.31
N ARG A 406 35.78 10.60 14.30
CA ARG A 406 37.11 10.82 13.71
C ARG A 406 37.02 10.66 12.19
N TYR A 407 37.06 11.76 11.44
CA TYR A 407 37.07 11.71 9.97
C TYR A 407 38.35 11.02 9.44
N HIS A 408 38.17 10.15 8.45
CA HIS A 408 39.27 9.52 7.72
C HIS A 408 39.92 10.54 6.74
N PRO A 409 41.23 10.49 6.46
CA PRO A 409 41.88 11.43 5.54
C PRO A 409 41.29 11.45 4.11
N LEU A 410 40.66 10.35 3.67
CA LEU A 410 39.99 10.25 2.37
C LEU A 410 38.53 10.74 2.39
N PHE A 411 38.03 11.27 3.52
CA PHE A 411 36.65 11.73 3.65
C PHE A 411 36.31 12.81 2.61
N GLY A 412 35.25 12.57 1.83
CA GLY A 412 34.82 13.42 0.72
C GLY A 412 35.29 12.96 -0.66
N ASN A 413 36.17 11.95 -0.76
CA ASN A 413 36.49 11.26 -2.02
C ASN A 413 35.97 9.82 -1.99
N GLN A 414 34.81 9.58 -2.61
CA GLN A 414 34.13 8.29 -2.58
C GLN A 414 34.96 7.17 -3.24
N GLU A 415 35.60 7.45 -4.37
CA GLU A 415 36.36 6.44 -5.12
C GLU A 415 37.56 5.92 -4.32
N GLU A 416 38.28 6.82 -3.66
CA GLU A 416 39.42 6.44 -2.82
C GLU A 416 38.99 5.80 -1.48
N LEU A 417 37.84 6.21 -0.91
CA LEU A 417 37.24 5.51 0.23
C LEU A 417 36.84 4.07 -0.11
N ASP A 418 36.26 3.86 -1.29
CA ASP A 418 35.79 2.55 -1.74
C ASP A 418 36.97 1.61 -2.06
N LYS A 419 38.04 2.12 -2.70
CA LYS A 419 39.32 1.40 -2.88
C LYS A 419 39.97 1.05 -1.54
N ALA A 420 40.05 2.02 -0.62
CA ALA A 420 40.62 1.80 0.71
C ALA A 420 39.82 0.76 1.51
N LEU A 421 38.48 0.74 1.39
CA LEU A 421 37.64 -0.30 1.99
C LEU A 421 37.96 -1.68 1.41
N CYS A 422 38.06 -1.80 0.09
CA CYS A 422 38.42 -3.06 -0.57
C CYS A 422 39.80 -3.59 -0.15
N ALA A 423 40.77 -2.70 0.09
CA ALA A 423 42.06 -3.09 0.68
C ALA A 423 41.90 -3.52 2.15
N ALA A 424 41.27 -2.70 2.99
CA ALA A 424 41.15 -2.93 4.44
C ALA A 424 40.48 -4.26 4.80
N VAL A 425 39.41 -4.65 4.08
CA VAL A 425 38.64 -5.89 4.36
C VAL A 425 39.41 -7.18 4.07
N THR A 426 40.52 -7.14 3.34
CA THR A 426 41.44 -8.29 3.18
C THR A 426 42.37 -8.48 4.39
N THR A 427 42.44 -7.48 5.27
CA THR A 427 43.29 -7.45 6.47
C THR A 427 42.48 -7.70 7.75
N THR A 428 43.18 -7.89 8.87
CA THR A 428 42.55 -7.99 10.20
C THR A 428 42.21 -6.63 10.83
N ASP A 429 42.43 -5.49 10.15
CA ASP A 429 42.17 -4.17 10.74
C ASP A 429 40.68 -3.79 10.67
N LEU A 430 39.95 -4.21 11.69
CA LEU A 430 38.54 -3.88 11.90
C LEU A 430 38.32 -2.39 12.24
N ALA A 431 39.33 -1.71 12.80
CA ALA A 431 39.20 -0.30 13.20
C ALA A 431 39.29 0.62 11.98
N GLU A 432 40.17 0.29 11.03
CA GLU A 432 40.24 0.95 9.72
C GLU A 432 38.94 0.70 8.92
N THR A 433 38.45 -0.55 8.84
CA THR A 433 37.16 -0.85 8.21
C THR A 433 36.00 -0.08 8.87
N GLN A 434 35.98 0.04 10.21
CA GLN A 434 35.00 0.85 10.92
C GLN A 434 35.10 2.34 10.56
N ALA A 435 36.33 2.87 10.44
CA ALA A 435 36.55 4.27 10.07
C ALA A 435 36.09 4.56 8.63
N LEU A 436 36.40 3.68 7.68
CA LEU A 436 36.04 3.81 6.26
C LEU A 436 34.52 3.75 6.05
N LEU A 437 33.84 2.73 6.59
CA LEU A 437 32.37 2.63 6.53
C LEU A 437 31.69 3.80 7.25
N GLY A 438 32.20 4.17 8.44
CA GLY A 438 31.69 5.30 9.21
C GLY A 438 31.97 6.66 8.57
N CYS A 439 32.85 6.73 7.56
CA CYS A 439 33.16 7.91 6.76
C CYS A 439 32.50 7.93 5.37
N GLY A 440 31.73 6.89 5.01
CA GLY A 440 30.93 6.89 3.80
C GLY A 440 31.31 5.84 2.74
N ALA A 441 32.29 4.97 2.98
CA ALA A 441 32.67 3.94 2.00
C ALA A 441 31.49 3.00 1.68
N GLY A 442 31.28 2.73 0.39
CA GLY A 442 30.18 1.92 -0.12
C GLY A 442 30.36 0.46 0.23
N ILE A 443 29.51 -0.09 1.10
CA ILE A 443 29.66 -1.48 1.58
C ILE A 443 29.49 -2.56 0.49
N SER A 444 28.90 -2.17 -0.64
CA SER A 444 28.77 -2.97 -1.85
C SER A 444 29.37 -2.24 -3.06
N CYS A 445 30.44 -1.47 -2.86
CA CYS A 445 31.22 -0.91 -3.97
C CYS A 445 31.80 -2.05 -4.83
N PHE A 446 32.13 -1.74 -6.09
CA PHE A 446 32.82 -2.69 -6.95
C PHE A 446 34.29 -2.75 -6.57
N SER A 447 34.79 -3.96 -6.31
CA SER A 447 36.16 -4.22 -5.85
C SER A 447 37.26 -3.99 -6.90
N GLY A 448 36.89 -3.97 -8.18
CA GLY A 448 37.83 -4.07 -9.30
C GLY A 448 38.12 -5.51 -9.75
N ASP A 449 37.69 -6.53 -9.00
CA ASP A 449 37.88 -7.94 -9.31
C ASP A 449 36.56 -8.60 -9.74
N PRO A 450 36.43 -9.11 -10.98
CA PRO A 450 35.24 -9.82 -11.44
C PRO A 450 34.89 -11.10 -10.64
N GLU A 451 35.88 -11.81 -10.12
CA GLU A 451 35.67 -13.05 -9.34
C GLU A 451 35.20 -12.75 -7.90
N ALA A 452 35.61 -11.59 -7.36
CA ALA A 452 35.26 -11.13 -6.03
C ALA A 452 34.65 -9.71 -6.04
N PRO A 453 33.49 -9.47 -6.66
CA PRO A 453 33.01 -8.14 -7.09
C PRO A 453 32.59 -7.18 -5.96
N THR A 454 32.72 -7.56 -4.68
CA THR A 454 32.33 -6.72 -3.53
C THR A 454 33.32 -6.87 -2.36
N PRO A 455 33.41 -5.89 -1.43
CA PRO A 455 34.22 -6.00 -0.22
C PRO A 455 33.98 -7.26 0.61
N LEU A 456 32.74 -7.78 0.63
CA LEU A 456 32.43 -9.02 1.33
C LEU A 456 33.03 -10.25 0.63
N ALA A 457 33.02 -10.30 -0.70
CA ALA A 457 33.62 -11.38 -1.47
C ALA A 457 35.16 -11.38 -1.30
N LEU A 458 35.79 -10.19 -1.31
CA LEU A 458 37.22 -10.05 -0.97
C LEU A 458 37.54 -10.54 0.44
N ALA A 459 36.71 -10.18 1.44
CA ALA A 459 36.88 -10.66 2.81
C ALA A 459 36.72 -12.20 2.93
N GLU A 460 35.82 -12.79 2.15
CA GLU A 460 35.59 -14.24 2.09
C GLU A 460 36.77 -14.98 1.43
N GLN A 461 37.27 -14.48 0.30
CA GLN A 461 38.46 -14.98 -0.39
C GLN A 461 39.73 -14.86 0.48
N ALA A 462 39.85 -13.79 1.27
CA ALA A 462 40.93 -13.57 2.22
C ALA A 462 40.75 -14.32 3.57
N GLY A 463 39.66 -15.06 3.77
CA GLY A 463 39.37 -15.80 5.00
C GLY A 463 39.07 -14.92 6.23
N GLN A 464 38.77 -13.64 6.05
CA GLN A 464 38.60 -12.65 7.12
C GLN A 464 37.21 -12.72 7.77
N THR A 465 36.96 -13.78 8.54
CA THR A 465 35.64 -14.06 9.15
C THR A 465 35.05 -12.93 10.00
N LEU A 466 35.88 -12.14 10.71
CA LEU A 466 35.42 -10.98 11.49
C LEU A 466 35.05 -9.79 10.61
N GLN A 467 35.79 -9.54 9.52
CA GLN A 467 35.43 -8.52 8.52
C GLN A 467 34.10 -8.90 7.85
N MET A 468 33.92 -10.18 7.49
CA MET A 468 32.66 -10.69 6.93
C MET A 468 31.47 -10.46 7.88
N GLU A 469 31.63 -10.75 9.17
CA GLU A 469 30.58 -10.53 10.19
C GLU A 469 30.27 -9.02 10.35
N PHE A 470 31.28 -8.15 10.39
CA PHE A 470 31.08 -6.70 10.48
C PHE A 470 30.40 -6.11 9.24
N LEU A 471 30.79 -6.55 8.04
CA LEU A 471 30.17 -6.17 6.77
C LEU A 471 28.73 -6.67 6.68
N ARG A 472 28.46 -7.94 7.04
CA ARG A 472 27.10 -8.50 7.08
C ARG A 472 26.18 -7.71 8.02
N ASN A 473 26.68 -7.28 9.18
CA ASN A 473 25.91 -6.44 10.10
C ASN A 473 25.68 -5.01 9.58
N ASN A 474 26.53 -4.47 8.71
CA ASN A 474 26.35 -3.15 8.10
C ASN A 474 25.72 -3.15 6.69
N ARG A 475 25.42 -4.32 6.08
CA ARG A 475 24.86 -4.44 4.70
C ARG A 475 23.62 -3.60 4.39
N THR A 476 22.81 -3.30 5.40
CA THR A 476 21.58 -2.50 5.30
C THR A 476 21.67 -1.22 6.14
N THR A 477 22.89 -0.84 6.53
CA THR A 477 23.14 0.40 7.26
C THR A 477 23.16 1.52 6.24
N GLU A 478 22.43 2.59 6.54
CA GLU A 478 22.50 3.83 5.78
C GLU A 478 23.95 4.31 5.87
N VAL A 479 24.64 4.27 4.74
CA VAL A 479 25.94 4.92 4.59
C VAL A 479 25.77 6.35 5.10
N PRO A 480 26.61 6.85 6.02
CA PRO A 480 26.59 8.24 6.44
C PRO A 480 27.08 9.13 5.29
N ARG A 481 26.25 9.22 4.24
CA ARG A 481 26.41 10.17 3.16
C ARG A 481 26.55 11.54 3.80
N LEU A 482 27.43 12.34 3.23
CA LEU A 482 27.37 13.76 3.47
C LEU A 482 26.01 14.19 2.91
N ASP A 483 24.99 14.34 3.77
CA ASP A 483 23.92 15.31 3.54
C ASP A 483 24.66 16.56 3.09
N SER A 484 24.50 16.97 1.82
CA SER A 484 25.11 18.18 1.27
C SER A 484 24.95 19.28 2.28
N MET A 485 26.07 19.68 2.90
CA MET A 485 26.02 20.20 4.28
C MET A 485 24.91 21.23 4.42
N LYS A 486 23.96 20.99 5.35
CA LYS A 486 23.45 22.10 6.17
C LYS A 486 24.70 22.84 6.59
N PRO A 487 24.97 24.06 6.07
CA PRO A 487 26.32 24.58 6.08
C PRO A 487 26.84 24.52 7.51
N LEU A 488 27.93 23.77 7.72
CA LEU A 488 28.62 23.88 9.00
C LEU A 488 28.95 25.37 9.11
N GLU A 489 28.44 26.02 10.16
CA GLU A 489 28.72 27.41 10.50
C GLU A 489 30.20 27.54 10.91
N LYS A 490 31.11 27.24 9.99
CA LYS A 490 32.27 28.09 9.83
C LYS A 490 31.71 29.47 9.53
N HIS A 491 31.96 30.41 10.43
CA HIS A 491 31.95 31.83 10.12
C HIS A 491 33.09 32.16 9.12
N TYR A 492 33.03 31.58 7.93
CA TYR A 492 33.38 32.29 6.72
C TYR A 492 32.07 32.85 6.19
N SER A 493 31.74 34.04 6.70
CA SER A 493 30.73 34.89 6.11
C SER A 493 31.18 35.28 4.70
N VAL A 494 30.91 34.41 3.73
CA VAL A 494 30.57 34.89 2.40
C VAL A 494 29.27 35.65 2.61
N VAL A 495 29.39 36.97 2.66
CA VAL A 495 28.25 37.87 2.80
C VAL A 495 27.37 37.62 1.57
N LEU A 496 26.27 36.90 1.76
CA LEU A 496 25.17 36.91 0.79
C LEU A 496 24.83 38.38 0.54
N PRO A 497 24.64 38.82 -0.73
CA PRO A 497 24.34 40.21 -1.01
C PRO A 497 23.17 40.66 -0.14
N THR A 498 23.39 41.66 0.70
CA THR A 498 22.35 42.13 1.63
C THR A 498 21.23 42.74 0.81
N VAL A 499 20.18 41.96 0.51
CA VAL A 499 19.03 42.42 -0.26
C VAL A 499 18.21 43.34 0.63
N SER A 500 18.60 44.61 0.65
CA SER A 500 17.88 45.69 1.32
C SER A 500 16.93 46.36 0.33
N HIS A 501 15.62 46.29 0.59
CA HIS A 501 14.61 47.00 -0.20
C HIS A 501 13.54 47.59 0.71
N SER A 502 13.10 48.82 0.45
CA SER A 502 12.13 49.52 1.29
C SER A 502 11.17 50.40 0.49
N GLY A 503 9.93 50.49 0.97
CA GLY A 503 8.87 51.18 0.24
C GLY A 503 7.49 50.93 0.83
N PHE A 504 6.48 51.58 0.26
CA PHE A 504 5.09 51.38 0.68
C PHE A 504 4.45 50.20 -0.04
N LEU A 505 3.85 49.28 0.72
CA LEU A 505 3.00 48.21 0.21
C LEU A 505 1.58 48.36 0.79
N TYR A 506 0.59 47.97 0.01
CA TYR A 506 -0.79 47.84 0.48
C TYR A 506 -0.98 46.40 0.96
N LYS A 507 -1.41 46.19 2.21
CA LYS A 507 -1.41 44.87 2.87
C LYS A 507 -2.76 44.57 3.53
N THR A 508 -3.29 43.36 3.34
CA THR A 508 -4.49 42.89 4.06
C THR A 508 -4.15 42.16 5.38
N ALA A 509 -5.18 41.79 6.15
CA ALA A 509 -5.02 40.90 7.30
C ALA A 509 -4.58 39.49 6.84
N SER A 510 -3.66 38.85 7.57
CA SER A 510 -3.15 37.52 7.22
C SER A 510 -4.23 36.45 7.32
N ALA A 511 -4.46 35.69 6.25
CA ALA A 511 -5.44 34.62 6.22
C ALA A 511 -4.84 33.27 6.66
N GLY A 512 -5.67 32.39 7.23
CA GLY A 512 -5.35 30.97 7.49
C GLY A 512 -6.10 30.01 6.55
N LYS A 513 -6.59 30.51 5.42
CA LYS A 513 -7.26 29.76 4.36
C LYS A 513 -7.01 30.45 3.01
N LEU A 514 -7.14 29.70 1.92
CA LEU A 514 -6.96 30.25 0.57
C LEU A 514 -7.95 31.40 0.30
N LEU A 515 -7.52 32.39 -0.48
CA LEU A 515 -8.38 33.50 -0.92
C LEU A 515 -9.23 33.05 -2.12
N GLN A 516 -10.48 32.70 -1.87
CA GLN A 516 -11.45 32.37 -2.92
C GLN A 516 -12.18 33.61 -3.47
N ASP A 517 -12.34 34.63 -2.62
CA ASP A 517 -13.06 35.87 -2.96
C ASP A 517 -12.09 37.01 -3.28
N ARG A 518 -12.44 37.83 -4.29
CA ARG A 518 -11.73 39.08 -4.62
C ARG A 518 -11.73 40.01 -3.40
N ARG A 519 -10.56 40.30 -2.84
CA ARG A 519 -10.39 41.32 -1.79
C ARG A 519 -10.59 42.72 -2.38
N ALA A 520 -11.48 43.50 -1.78
CA ALA A 520 -11.77 44.87 -2.22
C ALA A 520 -10.60 45.82 -1.88
N ARG A 521 -10.46 46.95 -2.59
CA ARG A 521 -9.31 47.85 -2.43
C ARG A 521 -9.26 48.48 -1.03
N GLU A 522 -10.43 48.65 -0.43
CA GLU A 522 -10.69 49.21 0.89
C GLU A 522 -10.19 48.30 2.03
N GLU A 523 -10.03 47.00 1.79
CA GLU A 523 -9.51 46.04 2.78
C GLU A 523 -7.99 46.11 2.96
N PHE A 524 -7.28 46.84 2.07
CA PHE A 524 -5.83 46.95 2.12
C PHE A 524 -5.40 48.17 2.93
N SER A 525 -4.58 47.93 3.96
CA SER A 525 -3.90 48.98 4.72
C SER A 525 -2.55 49.32 4.09
N ARG A 526 -2.29 50.60 3.79
CA ARG A 526 -0.95 51.07 3.41
C ARG A 526 0.02 50.89 4.58
N ARG A 527 1.16 50.28 4.34
CA ARG A 527 2.22 50.03 5.33
C ARG A 527 3.58 50.35 4.73
N TRP A 528 4.48 50.88 5.54
CA TRP A 528 5.89 50.99 5.18
C TRP A 528 6.52 49.61 5.40
N CYS A 529 7.15 49.04 4.37
CA CYS A 529 7.76 47.72 4.43
C CYS A 529 9.27 47.84 4.18
N VAL A 530 10.05 47.07 4.92
CA VAL A 530 11.51 46.99 4.80
C VAL A 530 11.88 45.52 4.77
N LEU A 531 12.52 45.09 3.69
CA LEU A 531 13.26 43.84 3.61
C LEU A 531 14.72 44.16 3.96
N SER A 532 15.25 43.57 5.02
CA SER A 532 16.64 43.72 5.47
C SER A 532 17.09 42.46 6.21
N ASP A 533 18.32 42.01 5.98
CA ASP A 533 18.93 40.85 6.66
C ASP A 533 18.05 39.57 6.66
N GLY A 534 17.30 39.35 5.57
CA GLY A 534 16.39 38.22 5.44
C GLY A 534 15.09 38.33 6.26
N VAL A 535 14.72 39.54 6.70
CA VAL A 535 13.45 39.81 7.41
C VAL A 535 12.65 40.88 6.68
N LEU A 536 11.39 40.57 6.35
CA LEU A 536 10.42 41.52 5.82
C LEU A 536 9.59 42.08 7.00
N SER A 537 10.00 43.23 7.52
CA SER A 537 9.32 43.93 8.60
C SER A 537 8.39 45.01 8.05
N TYR A 538 7.15 45.08 8.56
CA TYR A 538 6.17 46.08 8.12
C TYR A 538 5.70 46.96 9.28
N TYR A 539 5.60 48.25 9.00
CA TYR A 539 5.37 49.34 9.93
C TYR A 539 4.12 50.13 9.53
N GLU A 540 3.46 50.75 10.50
CA GLU A 540 2.31 51.62 10.25
C GLU A 540 2.66 52.79 9.32
N ASN A 541 3.86 53.36 9.48
CA ASN A 541 4.42 54.42 8.65
C ASN A 541 5.96 54.41 8.75
N GLU A 542 6.61 55.16 7.86
CA GLU A 542 8.08 55.28 7.71
C GLU A 542 8.80 55.80 8.97
N ARG A 543 8.10 56.48 9.90
CA ARG A 543 8.67 57.05 11.13
C ARG A 543 8.48 56.15 12.36
N ALA A 544 7.77 55.03 12.23
CA ALA A 544 7.53 54.11 13.34
C ALA A 544 8.78 53.25 13.60
N VAL A 545 9.25 53.25 14.85
CA VAL A 545 10.49 52.54 15.24
C VAL A 545 10.24 51.06 15.53
N THR A 546 8.99 50.69 15.85
CA THR A 546 8.57 49.30 16.14
C THR A 546 7.74 48.74 14.98
N PRO A 547 8.07 47.56 14.43
CA PRO A 547 7.27 46.93 13.39
C PRO A 547 5.93 46.41 13.94
N ASN A 548 4.89 46.47 13.11
CA ASN A 548 3.57 45.88 13.38
C ASN A 548 3.56 44.36 13.14
N GLY A 549 4.61 43.84 12.52
CA GLY A 549 4.88 42.42 12.34
C GLY A 549 6.04 42.20 11.37
N GLU A 550 6.56 40.98 11.39
CA GLU A 550 7.76 40.58 10.65
C GLU A 550 7.51 39.21 10.02
N ILE A 551 8.11 38.97 8.85
CA ILE A 551 8.12 37.69 8.16
C ILE A 551 9.58 37.38 7.87
N ARG A 552 10.14 36.32 8.47
CA ARG A 552 11.50 35.87 8.12
C ARG A 552 11.47 35.17 6.78
N ALA A 553 12.45 35.45 5.92
CA ALA A 553 12.61 34.79 4.63
C ALA A 553 12.71 33.26 4.78
N SER A 554 13.39 32.78 5.84
CA SER A 554 13.45 31.35 6.19
C SER A 554 12.09 30.72 6.52
N GLU A 555 11.08 31.51 6.90
CA GLU A 555 9.72 31.03 7.19
C GLU A 555 8.82 31.03 5.93
N ILE A 556 9.31 31.54 4.79
CA ILE A 556 8.57 31.57 3.52
C ILE A 556 8.69 30.20 2.84
N VAL A 557 7.54 29.57 2.60
CA VAL A 557 7.42 28.29 1.88
C VAL A 557 7.18 28.54 0.39
N CYS A 558 6.34 29.52 0.08
CA CYS A 558 5.94 29.84 -1.29
C CYS A 558 5.65 31.33 -1.46
N LEU A 559 6.11 31.88 -2.59
CA LEU A 559 5.80 33.20 -3.12
C LEU A 559 4.97 33.01 -4.39
N ALA A 560 3.85 33.71 -4.54
CA ALA A 560 3.01 33.64 -5.73
C ALA A 560 2.63 35.04 -6.24
N VAL A 561 2.44 35.15 -7.55
CA VAL A 561 2.04 36.36 -8.25
C VAL A 561 0.73 36.06 -8.97
N PRO A 562 -0.43 36.37 -8.38
CA PRO A 562 -1.71 36.21 -9.05
C PRO A 562 -1.78 37.02 -10.36
N PRO A 563 -2.58 36.58 -11.35
CA PRO A 563 -2.83 37.36 -12.56
C PRO A 563 -3.36 38.78 -12.24
N PRO A 564 -3.18 39.75 -13.14
CA PRO A 564 -3.74 41.09 -12.96
C PRO A 564 -5.24 41.08 -12.66
N ASP A 565 -5.69 42.09 -11.90
CA ASP A 565 -7.08 42.30 -11.47
C ASP A 565 -7.73 41.20 -10.59
N THR A 566 -6.99 40.15 -10.21
CA THR A 566 -7.47 39.10 -9.28
C THR A 566 -7.97 39.68 -7.94
N HIS A 567 -7.45 40.84 -7.53
CA HIS A 567 -7.76 41.52 -6.28
C HIS A 567 -8.06 43.02 -6.51
N GLY A 568 -8.22 43.81 -5.44
CA GLY A 568 -8.55 45.25 -5.51
C GLY A 568 -7.43 46.15 -6.01
N PHE A 569 -6.23 45.60 -6.20
CA PHE A 569 -5.11 46.22 -6.90
C PHE A 569 -4.80 45.40 -8.16
N GLU A 570 -4.39 46.08 -9.23
CA GLU A 570 -4.02 45.46 -10.51
C GLU A 570 -2.81 44.51 -10.34
N HIS A 571 -1.81 44.93 -9.56
CA HIS A 571 -0.63 44.12 -9.28
C HIS A 571 -0.61 43.70 -7.80
N THR A 572 -0.58 42.39 -7.56
CA THR A 572 -0.53 41.80 -6.22
C THR A 572 0.45 40.63 -6.15
N PHE A 573 0.91 40.32 -4.94
CA PHE A 573 1.66 39.10 -4.65
C PHE A 573 1.27 38.51 -3.29
N GLU A 574 1.46 37.21 -3.17
CA GLU A 574 1.08 36.39 -2.02
C GLU A 574 2.32 35.72 -1.41
N VAL A 575 2.47 35.83 -0.09
CA VAL A 575 3.52 35.14 0.68
C VAL A 575 2.87 34.10 1.60
N TYR A 576 3.25 32.85 1.43
CA TYR A 576 2.81 31.69 2.23
C TYR A 576 3.94 31.30 3.18
N THR A 577 3.61 31.15 4.46
CA THR A 577 4.61 30.83 5.51
C THR A 577 4.35 29.50 6.21
N GLU A 578 5.41 28.95 6.85
CA GLU A 578 5.37 27.68 7.59
C GLU A 578 4.30 27.61 8.69
N GLY A 579 3.92 28.77 9.24
CA GLY A 579 2.88 28.95 10.26
C GLY A 579 1.45 28.94 9.73
N GLU A 580 1.23 28.41 8.52
CA GLU A 580 -0.05 28.39 7.79
C GLU A 580 -0.70 29.79 7.66
N ARG A 581 0.13 30.81 7.40
CA ARG A 581 -0.34 32.17 7.11
C ARG A 581 -0.08 32.57 5.67
N LEU A 582 -1.12 33.13 5.07
CA LEU A 582 -1.10 33.78 3.77
C LEU A 582 -1.15 35.30 3.97
N TYR A 583 -0.16 35.99 3.43
CA TYR A 583 -0.06 37.45 3.41
C TYR A 583 -0.22 37.94 1.98
N LEU A 584 -1.25 38.76 1.74
CA LEU A 584 -1.50 39.38 0.45
C LEU A 584 -1.03 40.85 0.47
N PHE A 585 -0.25 41.20 -0.54
CA PHE A 585 0.27 42.54 -0.80
C PHE A 585 -0.17 43.05 -2.17
N GLY A 586 -0.42 44.35 -2.29
CA GLY A 586 -0.80 45.04 -3.52
C GLY A 586 0.04 46.30 -3.76
N LEU A 587 0.23 46.64 -5.03
CA LEU A 587 1.08 47.73 -5.51
C LEU A 587 0.41 48.49 -6.65
N GLU A 588 0.89 49.71 -6.90
CA GLU A 588 0.34 50.64 -7.89
C GLU A 588 1.06 50.58 -9.25
N SER A 589 2.17 49.83 -9.36
CA SER A 589 2.94 49.67 -10.60
C SER A 589 3.52 48.25 -10.72
N ALA A 590 3.51 47.71 -11.95
CA ALA A 590 4.09 46.43 -12.29
C ALA A 590 5.59 46.38 -12.00
N GLU A 591 6.32 47.48 -12.24
CA GLU A 591 7.76 47.59 -11.99
C GLU A 591 8.07 47.41 -10.50
N GLN A 592 7.31 48.08 -9.64
CA GLN A 592 7.45 47.95 -8.19
C GLN A 592 7.09 46.52 -7.73
N ALA A 593 6.03 45.93 -8.29
CA ALA A 593 5.63 44.57 -7.93
C ALA A 593 6.71 43.55 -8.30
N HIS A 594 7.30 43.70 -9.48
CA HIS A 594 8.41 42.90 -9.97
C HIS A 594 9.67 43.04 -9.11
N GLU A 595 10.04 44.27 -8.74
CA GLU A 595 11.19 44.55 -7.86
C GLU A 595 11.01 43.93 -6.48
N TRP A 596 9.83 44.12 -5.84
CA TRP A 596 9.50 43.51 -4.55
C TRP A 596 9.52 41.98 -4.60
N VAL A 597 8.89 41.38 -5.61
CA VAL A 597 8.87 39.92 -5.81
C VAL A 597 10.29 39.38 -6.01
N LYS A 598 11.12 40.02 -6.83
CA LYS A 598 12.52 39.61 -7.04
C LYS A 598 13.39 39.80 -5.80
N CYS A 599 13.21 40.88 -5.04
CA CYS A 599 13.95 41.09 -3.79
C CYS A 599 13.57 40.05 -2.73
N ILE A 600 12.28 39.78 -2.53
CA ILE A 600 11.83 38.73 -1.61
C ILE A 600 12.35 37.37 -2.07
N ALA A 601 12.21 37.03 -3.36
CA ALA A 601 12.68 35.75 -3.89
C ALA A 601 14.18 35.52 -3.67
N LYS A 602 15.03 36.52 -3.97
CA LYS A 602 16.48 36.47 -3.69
C LYS A 602 16.82 36.32 -2.20
N ALA A 603 15.92 36.68 -1.28
CA ALA A 603 16.15 36.57 0.15
C ALA A 603 15.80 35.18 0.74
N PHE A 604 14.96 34.37 0.08
CA PHE A 604 14.57 33.03 0.58
C PHE A 604 15.00 31.85 -0.30
N VAL A 605 15.32 32.08 -1.58
CA VAL A 605 15.79 31.03 -2.49
C VAL A 605 17.29 30.77 -2.28
N PRO A 606 17.71 29.51 -2.09
CA PRO A 606 19.12 29.17 -1.92
C PRO A 606 19.91 29.29 -3.25
N PRO A 607 21.23 29.51 -3.21
CA PRO A 607 22.06 29.68 -4.43
C PRO A 607 21.93 28.54 -5.46
N LEU A 608 21.70 27.30 -5.00
CA LEU A 608 21.48 26.15 -5.89
C LEU A 608 20.25 26.29 -6.80
N ALA A 609 19.28 27.13 -6.44
CA ALA A 609 18.04 27.37 -7.16
C ALA A 609 17.95 28.80 -7.74
N GLU A 610 19.05 29.56 -7.76
CA GLU A 610 19.08 30.94 -8.30
C GLU A 610 18.69 31.00 -9.78
N ASP A 611 18.94 29.94 -10.55
CA ASP A 611 18.49 29.79 -11.95
C ASP A 611 16.96 29.95 -12.12
N LEU A 612 16.16 29.63 -11.10
CA LEU A 612 14.71 29.84 -11.13
C LEU A 612 14.32 31.33 -11.14
N LEU A 613 15.21 32.22 -10.70
CA LEU A 613 15.01 33.68 -10.65
C LEU A 613 15.38 34.38 -11.96
N ALA A 614 16.00 33.66 -12.92
CA ALA A 614 16.35 34.19 -14.23
C ALA A 614 15.14 34.43 -15.14
N ARG A 615 13.97 33.86 -14.80
CA ARG A 615 12.70 34.00 -15.52
C ARG A 615 11.61 34.43 -14.55
N ASP A 616 10.52 34.95 -15.10
CA ASP A 616 9.35 35.35 -14.32
C ASP A 616 8.46 34.14 -14.00
N PHE A 617 7.85 34.16 -12.82
CA PHE A 617 7.09 33.04 -12.26
C PHE A 617 5.73 33.50 -11.71
N GLU A 618 4.72 32.65 -11.90
CA GLU A 618 3.42 32.79 -11.24
C GLU A 618 3.47 32.24 -9.81
N ARG A 619 4.32 31.24 -9.57
CA ARG A 619 4.51 30.63 -8.25
C ARG A 619 5.90 30.03 -8.11
N LEU A 620 6.56 30.31 -6.99
CA LEU A 620 7.91 29.85 -6.64
C LEU A 620 7.94 29.41 -5.17
N GLY A 621 8.49 28.24 -4.87
CA GLY A 621 8.55 27.75 -3.49
C GLY A 621 9.21 26.38 -3.34
N ARG A 622 9.43 25.98 -2.09
CA ARG A 622 9.92 24.64 -1.74
C ARG A 622 8.74 23.69 -1.50
N LEU A 623 8.86 22.46 -1.99
CA LEU A 623 7.87 21.40 -1.79
C LEU A 623 8.54 20.05 -1.55
N PRO A 624 8.02 19.24 -0.62
CA PRO A 624 8.31 17.81 -0.56
C PRO A 624 7.94 17.09 -1.86
N TYR A 625 8.87 16.31 -2.43
CA TYR A 625 8.65 15.53 -3.64
C TYR A 625 9.22 14.11 -3.55
N LYS A 626 8.76 13.23 -4.43
CA LYS A 626 9.37 11.92 -4.73
C LYS A 626 9.44 11.74 -6.24
N ALA A 627 10.56 11.23 -6.76
CA ALA A 627 10.75 10.97 -8.18
C ALA A 627 11.58 9.70 -8.41
N GLY A 628 11.42 9.09 -9.59
CA GLY A 628 12.19 7.93 -10.02
C GLY A 628 12.02 6.69 -9.13
N LEU A 629 13.10 5.91 -8.98
CA LEU A 629 13.09 4.64 -8.23
C LEU A 629 13.03 4.82 -6.70
N SER A 630 13.13 6.05 -6.18
CA SER A 630 13.21 6.34 -4.74
C SER A 630 11.85 6.80 -4.16
N LEU A 631 10.87 5.89 -4.13
CA LEU A 631 9.52 6.18 -3.61
C LEU A 631 9.43 6.19 -2.06
N GLN A 632 10.50 5.81 -1.37
CA GLN A 632 10.47 5.51 0.07
C GLN A 632 10.54 6.75 0.98
N ARG A 633 11.16 7.85 0.55
CA ARG A 633 11.31 9.08 1.35
C ARG A 633 11.07 10.32 0.50
N ALA A 634 10.31 11.29 1.01
CA ALA A 634 10.17 12.58 0.37
C ALA A 634 11.45 13.43 0.60
N GLN A 635 11.93 14.07 -0.46
CA GLN A 635 13.01 15.06 -0.41
C GLN A 635 12.43 16.46 -0.63
N GLU A 636 13.15 17.53 -0.28
CA GLU A 636 12.74 18.89 -0.62
C GLU A 636 13.26 19.28 -2.01
N GLY A 637 12.39 19.83 -2.85
CA GLY A 637 12.73 20.38 -4.17
C GLY A 637 12.23 21.81 -4.30
N TRP A 638 12.88 22.60 -5.15
CA TRP A 638 12.49 23.98 -5.46
C TRP A 638 11.74 24.03 -6.76
N PHE A 639 10.51 24.54 -6.74
CA PHE A 639 9.60 24.53 -7.88
C PHE A 639 9.25 25.95 -8.32
N SER A 640 9.24 26.16 -9.64
CA SER A 640 8.81 27.40 -10.28
C SER A 640 7.81 27.09 -11.40
N LEU A 641 6.63 27.71 -11.33
CA LEU A 641 5.58 27.62 -12.33
C LEU A 641 5.55 28.90 -13.16
N SER A 642 5.57 28.75 -14.49
CA SER A 642 5.46 29.86 -15.44
C SER A 642 4.61 29.43 -16.64
N GLY A 643 3.38 29.93 -16.75
CA GLY A 643 2.41 29.55 -17.77
C GLY A 643 2.01 28.08 -17.69
N SER A 644 2.69 27.23 -18.48
CA SER A 644 2.49 25.78 -18.48
C SER A 644 3.79 24.97 -18.31
N GLU A 645 4.92 25.64 -18.08
CA GLU A 645 6.18 25.01 -17.67
C GLU A 645 6.24 24.93 -16.13
N LEU A 646 6.43 23.72 -15.59
CA LEU A 646 6.84 23.51 -14.20
C LEU A 646 8.32 23.13 -14.16
N ARG A 647 9.16 24.02 -13.66
CA ARG A 647 10.59 23.79 -13.46
C ARG A 647 10.84 23.35 -12.02
N ALA A 648 11.73 22.38 -11.87
CA ALA A 648 12.12 21.83 -10.58
C ALA A 648 13.65 21.78 -10.48
N VAL A 649 14.19 22.22 -9.34
CA VAL A 649 15.62 22.09 -9.00
C VAL A 649 15.72 21.18 -7.77
N PHE A 650 16.53 20.13 -7.91
CA PHE A 650 16.68 19.08 -6.91
C PHE A 650 18.10 19.09 -6.31
N PRO A 651 18.28 18.96 -4.98
CA PRO A 651 19.60 19.10 -4.34
C PRO A 651 20.69 18.09 -4.75
N GLU A 652 20.31 16.93 -5.31
CA GLU A 652 21.22 15.82 -5.67
C GLU A 652 21.15 15.42 -7.16
N GLY A 653 20.51 16.22 -8.03
CA GLY A 653 20.28 15.88 -9.44
C GLY A 653 20.73 16.95 -10.43
N PRO A 654 20.96 16.59 -11.72
CA PRO A 654 21.08 17.58 -12.78
C PRO A 654 19.77 18.36 -12.91
N CYS A 655 19.86 19.62 -13.36
CA CYS A 655 18.67 20.43 -13.67
C CYS A 655 17.86 19.72 -14.79
N GLU A 656 16.69 19.20 -14.46
CA GLU A 656 15.84 18.48 -15.40
C GLU A 656 15.14 19.42 -16.40
N GLU A 657 14.79 18.90 -17.57
CA GLU A 657 13.91 19.61 -18.50
C GLU A 657 12.57 19.97 -17.82
N PRO A 658 12.01 21.17 -18.04
CA PRO A 658 10.71 21.57 -17.48
C PRO A 658 9.64 20.52 -17.79
N LEU A 659 8.82 20.18 -16.80
CA LEU A 659 7.61 19.40 -17.06
C LEU A 659 6.62 20.32 -17.78
N GLN A 660 6.18 19.93 -18.96
CA GLN A 660 5.19 20.66 -19.72
C GLN A 660 3.80 20.18 -19.27
N LEU A 661 3.12 20.97 -18.44
CA LEU A 661 1.87 20.58 -17.79
C LEU A 661 0.74 20.27 -18.81
N ARG A 662 0.76 20.91 -19.98
CA ARG A 662 -0.13 20.57 -21.11
C ARG A 662 0.20 19.23 -21.80
N LYS A 663 1.38 18.64 -21.58
CA LYS A 663 1.83 17.33 -22.13
C LYS A 663 1.80 16.16 -21.15
N LEU A 664 1.38 16.38 -19.90
CA LEU A 664 1.13 15.28 -18.95
C LEU A 664 0.22 14.21 -19.57
N GLN A 665 0.49 12.96 -19.26
CA GLN A 665 -0.35 11.81 -19.58
C GLN A 665 -1.38 11.56 -18.46
N GLU A 666 -0.98 11.79 -17.20
CA GLU A 666 -1.84 11.70 -16.01
C GLU A 666 -1.59 12.90 -15.07
N LEU A 667 -2.67 13.36 -14.46
CA LEU A 667 -2.70 14.35 -13.37
C LEU A 667 -3.72 13.85 -12.34
N SER A 668 -3.27 13.25 -11.24
CA SER A 668 -4.16 12.67 -10.22
C SER A 668 -3.79 13.08 -8.80
N ILE A 669 -4.75 13.00 -7.89
CA ILE A 669 -4.56 13.25 -6.45
C ILE A 669 -4.75 11.94 -5.72
N GLN A 670 -3.80 11.55 -4.88
CA GLN A 670 -3.81 10.32 -4.10
C GLN A 670 -3.63 10.62 -2.61
N GLY A 671 -4.15 9.73 -1.75
CA GLY A 671 -4.04 9.84 -0.29
C GLY A 671 -5.24 10.50 0.41
N ASP A 672 -5.27 10.32 1.74
CA ASP A 672 -6.34 10.82 2.61
C ASP A 672 -6.30 12.35 2.76
N SER A 673 -7.36 12.93 3.35
CA SER A 673 -7.54 14.38 3.49
C SER A 673 -6.42 15.14 4.20
N GLU A 674 -5.56 14.46 4.95
CA GLU A 674 -4.41 15.03 5.68
C GLU A 674 -3.05 14.80 4.99
N ASN A 675 -2.95 13.83 4.07
CA ASN A 675 -1.69 13.47 3.38
C ASN A 675 -1.92 13.34 1.87
N GLN A 676 -2.46 14.40 1.27
CA GLN A 676 -2.70 14.45 -0.17
C GLN A 676 -1.38 14.60 -0.94
N VAL A 677 -1.24 13.82 -2.00
CA VAL A 677 -0.11 13.81 -2.92
C VAL A 677 -0.62 14.03 -4.34
N LEU A 678 -0.05 14.99 -5.04
CA LEU A 678 -0.30 15.27 -6.46
C LEU A 678 0.66 14.42 -7.30
N VAL A 679 0.12 13.66 -8.25
CA VAL A 679 0.89 12.78 -9.13
C VAL A 679 0.87 13.35 -10.54
N LEU A 680 2.06 13.64 -11.06
CA LEU A 680 2.30 14.16 -12.41
C LEU A 680 3.02 13.10 -13.23
N VAL A 681 2.42 12.62 -14.31
CA VAL A 681 3.05 11.65 -15.23
C VAL A 681 3.32 12.33 -16.56
N GLU A 682 4.59 12.37 -16.98
CA GLU A 682 5.03 12.86 -18.29
C GLU A 682 5.99 11.85 -18.92
N ARG A 683 5.56 11.19 -20.02
CA ARG A 683 6.34 10.20 -20.79
C ARG A 683 6.79 8.97 -19.98
N ARG A 684 7.91 9.13 -19.27
CA ARG A 684 8.60 8.12 -18.44
C ARG A 684 9.00 8.68 -17.06
N ARG A 685 8.62 9.94 -16.77
CA ARG A 685 8.82 10.61 -15.48
C ARG A 685 7.50 10.57 -14.72
N THR A 686 7.55 10.08 -13.48
CA THR A 686 6.46 10.24 -12.52
C THR A 686 6.99 11.05 -11.35
N LEU A 687 6.37 12.21 -11.12
CA LEU A 687 6.72 13.13 -10.06
C LEU A 687 5.56 13.20 -9.06
N TYR A 688 5.83 12.84 -7.83
CA TYR A 688 4.90 12.95 -6.71
C TYR A 688 5.23 14.22 -5.93
N ILE A 689 4.28 15.14 -5.83
CA ILE A 689 4.42 16.40 -5.09
C ILE A 689 3.49 16.36 -3.88
N GLN A 690 4.04 16.58 -2.69
CA GLN A 690 3.30 16.77 -1.45
C GLN A 690 3.54 18.21 -0.98
N GLY A 691 2.54 18.85 -0.37
CA GLY A 691 2.73 20.17 0.21
C GLY A 691 3.35 20.10 1.60
N GLU A 692 4.02 21.18 2.01
CA GLU A 692 4.61 21.24 3.34
C GLU A 692 3.54 21.52 4.42
N ARG A 693 2.50 22.26 4.06
CA ARG A 693 1.30 22.49 4.85
C ARG A 693 0.07 22.30 3.96
N ARG A 694 -1.12 22.45 4.54
CA ARG A 694 -2.36 22.33 3.75
C ARG A 694 -2.57 23.55 2.85
N LEU A 695 -2.14 24.73 3.28
CA LEU A 695 -2.44 26.01 2.64
C LEU A 695 -1.64 26.26 1.36
N ASP A 696 -0.34 25.98 1.36
CA ASP A 696 0.52 26.00 0.18
C ASP A 696 0.15 24.87 -0.79
N PHE A 697 -0.14 23.65 -0.30
CA PHE A 697 -0.54 22.53 -1.15
C PHE A 697 -1.76 22.87 -2.01
N MET A 698 -2.80 23.44 -1.39
CA MET A 698 -4.02 23.81 -2.12
C MET A 698 -3.76 24.92 -3.16
N GLY A 699 -2.84 25.84 -2.87
CA GLY A 699 -2.41 26.88 -3.82
C GLY A 699 -1.64 26.31 -5.01
N TRP A 700 -0.70 25.39 -4.77
CA TRP A 700 0.04 24.68 -5.80
C TRP A 700 -0.84 23.76 -6.64
N LEU A 701 -1.74 23.00 -6.00
CA LEU A 701 -2.69 22.12 -6.67
C LEU A 701 -3.57 22.90 -7.66
N GLY A 702 -4.20 23.99 -7.21
CA GLY A 702 -5.05 24.82 -8.06
C GLY A 702 -4.28 25.46 -9.23
N ALA A 703 -3.04 25.92 -8.98
CA ALA A 703 -2.19 26.50 -10.00
C ALA A 703 -1.76 25.47 -11.07
N ILE A 704 -1.30 24.28 -10.65
CA ILE A 704 -0.88 23.20 -11.55
C ILE A 704 -2.08 22.66 -12.34
N GLN A 705 -3.25 22.48 -11.71
CA GLN A 705 -4.48 22.07 -12.40
C GLN A 705 -4.89 23.10 -13.48
N LYS A 706 -4.86 24.40 -13.15
CA LYS A 706 -5.16 25.48 -14.11
C LYS A 706 -4.18 25.49 -15.28
N ALA A 707 -2.88 25.34 -15.01
CA ALA A 707 -1.82 25.31 -16.03
C ALA A 707 -1.84 24.04 -16.91
N ALA A 708 -2.35 22.92 -16.39
CA ALA A 708 -2.49 21.66 -17.12
C ALA A 708 -3.81 21.50 -17.91
N ALA A 709 -4.79 22.40 -17.71
CA ALA A 709 -6.13 22.32 -18.31
C ALA A 709 -6.24 23.12 -19.63
N SER A 710 -7.17 22.70 -20.51
CA SER A 710 -7.49 23.35 -21.79
C SER A 710 -8.34 24.64 -21.62
N LEU A 711 -7.93 25.53 -20.72
CA LEU A 711 -8.70 26.74 -20.35
C LEU A 711 -8.53 27.93 -21.31
N GLY A 712 -7.65 27.82 -22.32
CA GLY A 712 -7.48 28.83 -23.36
C GLY A 712 -8.13 28.40 -24.66
N ASP A 713 -8.53 29.38 -25.49
CA ASP A 713 -9.19 29.12 -26.77
C ASP A 713 -8.21 28.78 -27.91
N THR A 714 -6.91 29.05 -27.74
CA THR A 714 -5.91 28.77 -28.80
C THR A 714 -5.51 27.30 -28.85
N LEU A 715 -5.01 26.86 -30.01
CA LEU A 715 -4.60 25.48 -30.23
C LEU A 715 -3.42 25.04 -29.34
N SER A 716 -2.50 25.96 -29.06
CA SER A 716 -1.35 25.75 -28.14
C SER A 716 -1.72 25.71 -26.67
N GLU A 717 -2.90 26.20 -26.29
CA GLU A 717 -3.41 26.17 -24.91
C GLU A 717 -4.22 24.90 -24.61
N GLN A 718 -4.44 24.04 -25.59
CA GLN A 718 -5.07 22.75 -25.36
C GLN A 718 -4.13 21.79 -24.62
N GLN A 719 -4.67 20.77 -23.98
CA GLN A 719 -3.91 19.58 -23.62
C GLN A 719 -3.34 18.94 -24.89
N LEU A 720 -2.04 18.67 -24.91
CA LEU A 720 -1.27 18.13 -26.03
C LEU A 720 -0.79 16.70 -25.70
N GLY A 721 -0.70 15.86 -26.72
CA GLY A 721 0.05 14.60 -26.65
C GLY A 721 1.55 14.83 -26.92
N ASP A 722 2.31 13.73 -26.85
CA ASP A 722 3.77 13.74 -27.04
C ASP A 722 4.22 14.34 -28.39
N SER A 723 3.41 14.18 -29.44
CA SER A 723 3.65 14.67 -30.80
C SER A 723 3.15 16.10 -31.06
N ASP A 724 2.91 16.91 -30.03
CA ASP A 724 2.37 18.29 -30.13
C ASP A 724 0.98 18.40 -30.81
N ILE A 725 0.20 17.30 -30.79
CA ILE A 725 -1.19 17.25 -31.27
C ILE A 725 -2.14 17.41 -30.07
N PRO A 726 -3.17 18.27 -30.12
CA PRO A 726 -4.17 18.35 -29.06
C PRO A 726 -4.85 17.00 -28.78
N VAL A 727 -4.97 16.64 -27.50
CA VAL A 727 -5.58 15.37 -27.05
C VAL A 727 -7.01 15.22 -27.58
N ILE A 728 -7.76 16.33 -27.68
CA ILE A 728 -9.10 16.37 -28.31
C ILE A 728 -9.05 15.86 -29.75
N VAL A 729 -8.10 16.34 -30.55
CA VAL A 729 -7.94 15.93 -31.95
C VAL A 729 -7.49 14.48 -32.02
N TYR A 730 -6.45 14.12 -31.24
CA TYR A 730 -5.90 12.77 -31.20
C TYR A 730 -6.97 11.72 -30.83
N ARG A 731 -7.71 11.91 -29.72
CA ARG A 731 -8.76 10.99 -29.26
C ARG A 731 -9.85 10.81 -30.31
N CYS A 732 -10.33 11.90 -30.91
CA CYS A 732 -11.38 11.83 -31.93
C CYS A 732 -10.89 11.15 -33.22
N VAL A 733 -9.69 11.48 -33.69
CA VAL A 733 -9.06 10.86 -34.88
C VAL A 733 -8.81 9.37 -34.65
N ASP A 734 -8.25 9.00 -33.51
CA ASP A 734 -7.99 7.61 -33.11
C ASP A 734 -9.29 6.79 -33.08
N TYR A 735 -10.31 7.29 -32.39
CA TYR A 735 -11.62 6.62 -32.35
C TYR A 735 -12.29 6.50 -33.73
N ILE A 736 -12.20 7.50 -34.60
CA ILE A 736 -12.75 7.42 -35.97
C ILE A 736 -11.90 6.48 -36.85
N THR A 737 -10.59 6.36 -36.61
CA THR A 737 -9.71 5.40 -37.29
C THR A 737 -10.06 3.96 -36.88
N GLN A 738 -10.28 3.71 -35.60
CA GLN A 738 -10.65 2.39 -35.08
C GLN A 738 -12.09 2.00 -35.46
N CYS A 739 -13.05 2.92 -35.25
CA CYS A 739 -14.48 2.62 -35.29
C CYS A 739 -15.22 3.19 -36.51
N GLY A 740 -14.62 4.09 -37.29
CA GLY A 740 -15.32 4.91 -38.30
C GLY A 740 -14.93 4.72 -39.75
N LEU A 741 -13.77 4.11 -40.08
CA LEU A 741 -13.28 4.02 -41.47
C LEU A 741 -14.22 3.28 -42.44
N THR A 742 -15.06 2.38 -41.94
CA THR A 742 -16.07 1.64 -42.72
C THR A 742 -17.48 2.22 -42.60
N SER A 743 -17.66 3.35 -41.90
CA SER A 743 -18.97 4.01 -41.74
C SER A 743 -19.31 4.83 -42.98
N GLU A 744 -20.35 4.42 -43.70
CA GLU A 744 -20.85 5.14 -44.88
C GLU A 744 -21.15 6.60 -44.53
N GLY A 745 -20.59 7.55 -45.29
CA GLY A 745 -20.79 8.98 -45.10
C GLY A 745 -20.14 9.57 -43.85
N ILE A 746 -19.09 8.93 -43.30
CA ILE A 746 -18.28 9.49 -42.20
C ILE A 746 -17.85 10.94 -42.50
N TYR A 747 -17.83 11.80 -41.48
CA TYR A 747 -17.68 13.27 -41.57
C TYR A 747 -18.77 14.03 -42.35
N ARG A 748 -19.49 13.42 -43.30
CA ARG A 748 -20.65 14.03 -43.96
C ARG A 748 -21.91 13.95 -43.10
N LYS A 749 -22.16 12.81 -42.45
CA LYS A 749 -23.29 12.62 -41.51
C LYS A 749 -23.11 13.50 -40.26
N CYS A 750 -24.23 13.92 -39.68
CA CYS A 750 -24.27 14.76 -38.49
C CYS A 750 -24.61 13.91 -37.26
N GLY A 751 -23.73 13.92 -36.26
CA GLY A 751 -24.09 13.47 -34.91
C GLY A 751 -25.23 14.31 -34.30
N GLN A 752 -25.83 13.79 -33.22
CA GLN A 752 -26.88 14.47 -32.47
C GLN A 752 -26.29 15.70 -31.76
N THR A 753 -26.89 16.87 -31.98
CA THR A 753 -26.36 18.15 -31.47
C THR A 753 -26.14 18.16 -29.95
N SER A 754 -27.07 17.59 -29.18
CA SER A 754 -27.00 17.52 -27.71
C SER A 754 -25.99 16.49 -27.17
N LYS A 755 -25.64 15.46 -27.95
CA LYS A 755 -24.54 14.53 -27.62
C LYS A 755 -23.19 15.16 -27.98
N THR A 756 -23.11 15.70 -29.20
CA THR A 756 -21.94 16.44 -29.71
C THR A 756 -21.53 17.58 -28.77
N GLN A 757 -22.49 18.38 -28.32
CA GLN A 757 -22.24 19.51 -27.41
C GLN A 757 -21.64 19.03 -26.08
N ARG A 758 -22.29 18.08 -25.40
CA ARG A 758 -21.81 17.53 -24.11
C ARG A 758 -20.44 16.86 -24.24
N LEU A 759 -20.21 16.14 -25.34
CA LEU A 759 -18.91 15.53 -25.61
C LEU A 759 -17.82 16.60 -25.80
N LEU A 760 -18.10 17.65 -26.58
CA LEU A 760 -17.16 18.75 -26.80
C LEU A 760 -16.90 19.55 -25.52
N GLU A 761 -17.90 19.78 -24.68
CA GLU A 761 -17.75 20.40 -23.37
C GLU A 761 -16.86 19.57 -22.45
N SER A 762 -17.10 18.26 -22.36
CA SER A 762 -16.25 17.34 -21.57
C SER A 762 -14.81 17.32 -22.08
N LEU A 763 -14.61 17.33 -23.41
CA LEU A 763 -13.28 17.37 -24.04
C LEU A 763 -12.56 18.71 -23.82
N ARG A 764 -13.29 19.84 -23.81
CA ARG A 764 -12.73 21.16 -23.46
C ARG A 764 -12.40 21.28 -21.98
N GLN A 765 -13.14 20.62 -21.10
CA GLN A 765 -12.86 20.64 -19.66
C GLN A 765 -11.60 19.84 -19.32
N ASP A 766 -11.52 18.56 -19.74
CA ASP A 766 -10.35 17.71 -19.55
C ASP A 766 -10.35 16.55 -20.58
N ALA A 767 -9.63 16.75 -21.69
CA ALA A 767 -9.57 15.78 -22.78
C ALA A 767 -8.88 14.45 -22.39
N ARG A 768 -8.08 14.43 -21.32
CA ARG A 768 -7.36 13.23 -20.85
C ARG A 768 -8.29 12.21 -20.22
N SER A 769 -9.21 12.65 -19.36
CA SER A 769 -10.19 11.77 -18.68
C SER A 769 -11.32 11.28 -19.59
N VAL A 770 -11.55 11.91 -20.74
CA VAL A 770 -12.52 11.43 -21.73
C VAL A 770 -12.01 10.16 -22.44
N HIS A 771 -12.75 9.07 -22.25
CA HIS A 771 -12.50 7.79 -22.89
C HIS A 771 -13.63 7.50 -23.90
N LEU A 772 -13.30 7.48 -25.19
CA LEU A 772 -14.24 7.14 -26.26
C LEU A 772 -14.33 5.62 -26.40
N LYS A 773 -15.56 5.08 -26.43
CA LYS A 773 -15.83 3.64 -26.52
C LYS A 773 -16.98 3.34 -27.49
N GLU A 774 -16.82 2.25 -28.22
CA GLU A 774 -17.85 1.73 -29.11
C GLU A 774 -19.09 1.31 -28.30
N GLY A 775 -20.27 1.72 -28.77
CA GLY A 775 -21.55 1.54 -28.06
C GLY A 775 -21.96 2.71 -27.16
N GLU A 776 -21.02 3.38 -26.48
CA GLU A 776 -21.31 4.57 -25.65
C GLU A 776 -21.41 5.86 -26.50
N GLN A 777 -20.48 6.05 -27.44
CA GLN A 777 -20.41 7.24 -28.30
C GLN A 777 -20.58 6.88 -29.78
N HIS A 778 -21.50 7.55 -30.49
CA HIS A 778 -21.67 7.29 -31.92
C HIS A 778 -20.53 7.93 -32.72
N VAL A 779 -20.05 7.26 -33.77
CA VAL A 779 -18.94 7.77 -34.60
C VAL A 779 -19.28 9.15 -35.19
N ASP A 780 -20.53 9.36 -35.61
CA ASP A 780 -20.97 10.65 -36.14
C ASP A 780 -20.94 11.77 -35.08
N ASP A 781 -21.23 11.48 -33.80
CA ASP A 781 -21.14 12.43 -32.69
C ASP A 781 -19.69 12.89 -32.47
N VAL A 782 -18.74 11.94 -32.49
CA VAL A 782 -17.29 12.22 -32.39
C VAL A 782 -16.79 13.00 -33.61
N SER A 783 -17.25 12.64 -34.82
CA SER A 783 -16.90 13.35 -36.06
C SER A 783 -17.41 14.80 -36.06
N SER A 784 -18.62 15.04 -35.53
CA SER A 784 -19.19 16.38 -35.36
C SER A 784 -18.43 17.17 -34.29
N ALA A 785 -18.02 16.54 -33.19
CA ALA A 785 -17.25 17.21 -32.13
C ALA A 785 -15.87 17.66 -32.64
N LEU A 786 -15.16 16.81 -33.41
CA LEU A 786 -13.89 17.16 -34.03
C LEU A 786 -14.01 18.33 -35.02
N LYS A 787 -14.96 18.27 -35.96
CA LYS A 787 -15.21 19.36 -36.92
C LYS A 787 -15.51 20.67 -36.20
N ARG A 788 -16.37 20.62 -35.17
CA ARG A 788 -16.75 21.81 -34.41
C ARG A 788 -15.59 22.39 -33.61
N PHE A 789 -14.80 21.54 -32.94
CA PHE A 789 -13.58 21.96 -32.26
C PHE A 789 -12.64 22.75 -33.19
N LEU A 790 -12.34 22.20 -34.37
CA LEU A 790 -11.43 22.83 -35.34
C LEU A 790 -11.98 24.14 -35.92
N ARG A 791 -13.31 24.22 -36.13
CA ARG A 791 -13.95 25.43 -36.65
C ARG A 791 -14.06 26.54 -35.59
N ASP A 792 -14.23 26.18 -34.32
CA ASP A 792 -14.41 27.14 -33.22
C ASP A 792 -13.09 27.82 -32.75
N LEU A 793 -11.92 27.41 -33.27
CA LEU A 793 -10.61 27.99 -32.92
C LEU A 793 -10.50 29.49 -33.30
N PRO A 794 -10.09 30.43 -32.42
CA PRO A 794 -10.11 31.87 -32.74
C PRO A 794 -9.34 32.28 -34.00
N ASP A 795 -8.18 31.66 -34.26
CA ASP A 795 -7.35 31.94 -35.44
C ASP A 795 -7.46 30.90 -36.57
N GLY A 796 -8.24 29.82 -36.36
CA GLY A 796 -8.31 28.69 -37.29
C GLY A 796 -7.03 27.86 -37.36
N LEU A 797 -7.10 26.70 -38.02
CA LEU A 797 -5.98 25.75 -38.05
C LEU A 797 -4.78 26.26 -38.87
N PHE A 798 -5.04 26.96 -39.99
CA PHE A 798 -4.02 27.52 -40.88
C PHE A 798 -3.58 28.96 -40.55
N THR A 799 -4.00 29.47 -39.38
CA THR A 799 -3.89 30.86 -38.91
C THR A 799 -4.57 31.91 -39.80
N ARG A 800 -5.20 32.89 -39.16
CA ARG A 800 -5.87 34.02 -39.82
C ARG A 800 -4.92 34.84 -40.71
N THR A 801 -3.65 34.91 -40.32
CA THR A 801 -2.59 35.66 -41.01
C THR A 801 -2.07 34.97 -42.27
N GLN A 802 -2.01 33.64 -42.31
CA GLN A 802 -1.48 32.89 -43.46
C GLN A 802 -2.59 32.42 -44.41
N ARG A 803 -3.87 32.46 -43.99
CA ARG A 803 -5.04 31.99 -44.75
C ARG A 803 -5.01 32.35 -46.25
N LEU A 804 -4.74 33.61 -46.60
CA LEU A 804 -4.76 34.05 -48.01
C LEU A 804 -3.66 33.37 -48.85
N ALA A 805 -2.43 33.29 -48.33
CA ALA A 805 -1.31 32.66 -49.02
C ALA A 805 -1.54 31.15 -49.27
N TRP A 806 -2.29 30.48 -48.39
CA TRP A 806 -2.74 29.11 -48.59
C TRP A 806 -3.75 28.99 -49.73
N LEU A 807 -4.72 29.90 -49.83
CA LEU A 807 -5.75 29.89 -50.87
C LEU A 807 -5.17 30.24 -52.24
N GLU A 808 -4.25 31.21 -52.30
CA GLU A 808 -3.51 31.60 -53.51
C GLU A 808 -2.63 30.45 -54.04
N ALA A 809 -2.04 29.64 -53.17
CA ALA A 809 -1.24 28.48 -53.58
C ALA A 809 -2.04 27.43 -54.39
N SER A 810 -3.36 27.35 -54.19
CA SER A 810 -4.24 26.44 -54.97
C SER A 810 -4.52 26.89 -56.41
N GLU A 811 -4.01 28.06 -56.82
CA GLU A 811 -4.12 28.59 -58.18
C GLU A 811 -2.84 28.38 -59.01
N ILE A 812 -1.78 27.81 -58.42
CA ILE A 812 -0.56 27.43 -59.14
C ILE A 812 -0.86 26.22 -60.04
N GLU A 813 -0.63 26.34 -61.34
CA GLU A 813 -0.87 25.25 -62.31
C GLU A 813 0.24 24.19 -62.33
N ASP A 814 1.49 24.57 -61.99
CA ASP A 814 2.62 23.64 -61.89
C ASP A 814 2.60 22.89 -60.55
N GLU A 815 2.52 21.55 -60.60
CA GLU A 815 2.39 20.72 -59.40
C GLU A 815 3.67 20.68 -58.55
N GLU A 816 4.86 20.81 -59.13
CA GLU A 816 6.12 20.82 -58.37
C GLU A 816 6.26 22.14 -57.59
N GLU A 817 5.98 23.27 -58.25
CA GLU A 817 5.93 24.59 -57.63
C GLU A 817 4.84 24.66 -56.55
N LYS A 818 3.64 24.13 -56.82
CA LYS A 818 2.52 24.06 -55.87
C LYS A 818 2.90 23.25 -54.61
N VAL A 819 3.46 22.05 -54.77
CA VAL A 819 3.90 21.21 -53.64
C VAL A 819 5.04 21.88 -52.86
N SER A 820 5.98 22.53 -53.54
CA SER A 820 7.03 23.33 -52.92
C SER A 820 6.45 24.47 -52.08
N ARG A 821 5.45 25.19 -52.62
CA ARG A 821 4.77 26.28 -51.94
C ARG A 821 4.02 25.83 -50.70
N TYR A 822 3.31 24.69 -50.75
CA TYR A 822 2.64 24.13 -49.57
C TYR A 822 3.64 23.69 -48.48
N ARG A 823 4.79 23.09 -48.85
CA ARG A 823 5.87 22.78 -47.89
C ARG A 823 6.39 24.02 -47.19
N GLU A 824 6.62 25.11 -47.93
CA GLU A 824 7.06 26.39 -47.36
C GLU A 824 6.03 26.94 -46.35
N LEU A 825 4.74 26.91 -46.70
CA LEU A 825 3.66 27.37 -45.82
C LEU A 825 3.51 26.48 -44.56
N LEU A 826 3.70 25.16 -44.65
CA LEU A 826 3.74 24.27 -43.48
C LEU A 826 4.87 24.63 -42.51
N VAL A 827 6.07 24.95 -43.00
CA VAL A 827 7.21 25.35 -42.16
C VAL A 827 6.90 26.65 -41.40
N ARG A 828 6.16 27.58 -42.03
CA ARG A 828 5.72 28.85 -41.44
C ARG A 828 4.58 28.71 -40.42
N LEU A 829 3.88 27.59 -40.34
CA LEU A 829 2.86 27.36 -39.30
C LEU A 829 3.50 27.15 -37.91
N PRO A 830 2.82 27.56 -36.82
CA PRO A 830 3.23 27.21 -35.45
C PRO A 830 3.35 25.68 -35.27
N PRO A 831 4.24 25.18 -34.38
CA PRO A 831 4.52 23.74 -34.26
C PRO A 831 3.27 22.88 -34.02
N VAL A 832 2.39 23.29 -33.09
CA VAL A 832 1.14 22.60 -32.76
C VAL A 832 0.17 22.60 -33.94
N ASN A 833 0.05 23.72 -34.67
CA ASN A 833 -0.76 23.80 -35.89
C ASN A 833 -0.23 22.86 -36.97
N ARG A 834 1.07 22.87 -37.26
CA ARG A 834 1.71 21.97 -38.23
C ARG A 834 1.51 20.49 -37.86
N ALA A 835 1.72 20.13 -36.59
CA ALA A 835 1.51 18.76 -36.10
C ALA A 835 0.05 18.32 -36.26
N THR A 836 -0.89 19.19 -35.87
CA THR A 836 -2.33 18.96 -36.00
C THR A 836 -2.76 18.82 -37.46
N VAL A 837 -2.20 19.63 -38.37
CA VAL A 837 -2.42 19.51 -39.82
C VAL A 837 -1.86 18.18 -40.35
N LYS A 838 -0.60 17.78 -40.04
CA LYS A 838 -0.05 16.47 -40.49
C LYS A 838 -0.95 15.33 -40.01
N ALA A 839 -1.36 15.34 -38.74
CA ALA A 839 -2.21 14.30 -38.16
C ALA A 839 -3.61 14.23 -38.80
N LEU A 840 -4.25 15.39 -39.02
CA LEU A 840 -5.57 15.42 -39.64
C LEU A 840 -5.52 15.01 -41.12
N ILE A 841 -4.58 15.53 -41.91
CA ILE A 841 -4.46 15.17 -43.33
C ILE A 841 -4.07 13.69 -43.49
N SER A 842 -3.20 13.15 -42.62
CA SER A 842 -2.92 11.71 -42.53
C SER A 842 -4.20 10.90 -42.31
N HIS A 843 -5.04 11.29 -41.33
CA HIS A 843 -6.31 10.62 -41.10
C HIS A 843 -7.27 10.72 -42.30
N LEU A 844 -7.39 11.88 -42.95
CA LEU A 844 -8.25 12.03 -44.13
C LEU A 844 -7.73 11.22 -45.34
N TYR A 845 -6.41 11.12 -45.51
CA TYR A 845 -5.77 10.23 -46.47
C TYR A 845 -6.10 8.74 -46.17
N CYS A 846 -6.17 8.37 -44.90
CA CYS A 846 -6.61 7.03 -44.49
C CYS A 846 -8.10 6.79 -44.77
N VAL A 847 -8.98 7.77 -44.48
CA VAL A 847 -10.43 7.67 -44.76
C VAL A 847 -10.70 7.48 -46.26
N GLN A 848 -10.05 8.25 -47.14
CA GLN A 848 -10.29 8.13 -48.59
C GLN A 848 -9.77 6.81 -49.18
N CYS A 849 -8.77 6.16 -48.57
CA CYS A 849 -8.36 4.80 -48.95
C CYS A 849 -9.48 3.76 -48.77
N PHE A 850 -10.54 4.07 -48.00
CA PHE A 850 -11.72 3.23 -47.80
C PHE A 850 -12.97 3.80 -48.50
N SER A 851 -12.81 4.72 -49.46
CA SER A 851 -13.91 5.37 -50.18
C SER A 851 -14.88 4.40 -50.85
N ASP A 852 -14.42 3.24 -51.32
CA ASP A 852 -15.27 2.16 -51.87
C ASP A 852 -16.31 1.64 -50.86
N THR A 853 -16.00 1.68 -49.56
CA THR A 853 -16.91 1.26 -48.48
C THR A 853 -17.62 2.47 -47.87
N ASN A 854 -16.87 3.49 -47.45
CA ASN A 854 -17.41 4.62 -46.70
C ASN A 854 -18.00 5.75 -47.57
N GLN A 855 -17.86 5.69 -48.90
CA GLN A 855 -18.36 6.68 -49.87
C GLN A 855 -17.75 8.09 -49.76
N MET A 856 -16.64 8.24 -49.03
CA MET A 856 -15.95 9.51 -48.80
C MET A 856 -14.60 9.56 -49.54
N ASN A 857 -14.65 9.88 -50.83
CA ASN A 857 -13.46 10.19 -51.63
C ASN A 857 -12.85 11.56 -51.25
N VAL A 858 -11.67 11.87 -51.79
CA VAL A 858 -10.91 13.11 -51.51
C VAL A 858 -11.78 14.35 -51.68
N HIS A 859 -12.50 14.46 -52.81
CA HIS A 859 -13.37 15.59 -53.12
C HIS A 859 -14.52 15.77 -52.10
N ASN A 860 -15.17 14.67 -51.70
CA ASN A 860 -16.23 14.69 -50.68
C ASN A 860 -15.69 15.15 -49.31
N LEU A 861 -14.46 14.75 -48.95
CA LEU A 861 -13.81 15.19 -47.72
C LEU A 861 -13.40 16.67 -47.80
N ALA A 862 -12.90 17.13 -48.95
CA ALA A 862 -12.52 18.52 -49.20
C ALA A 862 -13.72 19.50 -49.07
N ILE A 863 -14.90 19.13 -49.56
CA ILE A 863 -16.14 19.92 -49.40
C ILE A 863 -16.51 20.10 -47.92
N VAL A 864 -16.27 19.09 -47.07
CA VAL A 864 -16.57 19.15 -45.63
C VAL A 864 -15.48 19.88 -44.85
N PHE A 865 -14.21 19.61 -45.13
CA PHE A 865 -13.09 20.12 -44.34
C PHE A 865 -12.57 21.49 -44.79
N GLY A 866 -12.66 21.86 -46.07
CA GLY A 866 -12.27 23.20 -46.53
C GLY A 866 -12.94 24.33 -45.73
N PRO A 867 -14.28 24.37 -45.64
CA PRO A 867 -15.01 25.33 -44.82
C PRO A 867 -14.67 25.24 -43.32
N THR A 868 -14.46 24.02 -42.82
CA THR A 868 -14.17 23.74 -41.41
C THR A 868 -12.80 24.27 -40.98
N LEU A 869 -11.75 24.07 -41.81
CA LEU A 869 -10.36 24.39 -41.47
C LEU A 869 -9.97 25.84 -41.79
N PHE A 870 -10.55 26.41 -42.85
CA PHE A 870 -10.32 27.80 -43.24
C PHE A 870 -11.32 28.78 -42.63
N GLN A 871 -12.38 28.26 -42.01
CA GLN A 871 -13.49 29.02 -41.38
C GLN A 871 -14.20 29.93 -42.40
N THR A 872 -14.49 29.38 -43.57
CA THR A 872 -15.27 30.04 -44.61
C THR A 872 -16.70 29.50 -44.61
N ASP A 873 -17.69 30.31 -44.99
CA ASP A 873 -19.12 29.93 -45.00
C ASP A 873 -19.50 28.99 -46.17
N GLY A 874 -18.59 28.10 -46.57
CA GLY A 874 -18.74 27.21 -47.72
C GLY A 874 -18.72 27.90 -49.09
N GLN A 875 -18.56 29.23 -49.15
CA GLN A 875 -18.59 29.98 -50.40
C GLN A 875 -17.28 29.91 -51.18
N ASP A 876 -16.14 29.91 -50.47
CA ASP A 876 -14.82 29.87 -51.09
C ASP A 876 -14.42 28.43 -51.44
N TYR A 877 -14.38 28.14 -52.74
CA TYR A 877 -14.00 26.83 -53.26
C TYR A 877 -12.49 26.57 -53.18
N LYS A 878 -11.65 27.63 -53.07
CA LYS A 878 -10.19 27.49 -52.94
C LYS A 878 -9.84 26.75 -51.65
N ALA A 879 -10.58 27.01 -50.57
CA ALA A 879 -10.42 26.30 -49.30
C ALA A 879 -10.64 24.78 -49.43
N GLY A 880 -11.55 24.35 -50.32
CA GLY A 880 -11.72 22.95 -50.68
C GLY A 880 -10.51 22.42 -51.45
N ARG A 881 -10.07 23.12 -52.51
CA ARG A 881 -8.91 22.73 -53.33
C ARG A 881 -7.64 22.52 -52.51
N VAL A 882 -7.34 23.42 -51.56
CA VAL A 882 -6.16 23.25 -50.68
C VAL A 882 -6.24 21.94 -49.88
N VAL A 883 -7.41 21.56 -49.37
CA VAL A 883 -7.57 20.28 -48.64
C VAL A 883 -7.45 19.08 -49.60
N GLU A 884 -8.00 19.18 -50.81
CA GLU A 884 -7.89 18.17 -51.87
C GLU A 884 -6.42 17.96 -52.29
N ASP A 885 -5.68 19.03 -52.55
CA ASP A 885 -4.24 19.00 -52.87
C ASP A 885 -3.40 18.40 -51.74
N LEU A 886 -3.67 18.79 -50.48
CA LEU A 886 -2.95 18.29 -49.30
C LEU A 886 -3.17 16.79 -49.06
N ILE A 887 -4.37 16.27 -49.36
CA ILE A 887 -4.66 14.83 -49.27
C ILE A 887 -4.00 14.08 -50.44
N ASN A 888 -4.18 14.56 -51.67
CA ASN A 888 -3.61 13.92 -52.87
C ASN A 888 -2.06 13.84 -52.80
N HIS A 889 -1.41 14.92 -52.37
CA HIS A 889 0.04 15.02 -52.28
C HIS A 889 0.59 14.74 -50.87
N TYR A 890 -0.19 14.11 -49.97
CA TYR A 890 0.16 13.89 -48.55
C TYR A 890 1.60 13.38 -48.34
N VAL A 891 2.00 12.34 -49.06
CA VAL A 891 3.32 11.71 -48.92
C VAL A 891 4.45 12.71 -49.21
N VAL A 892 4.30 13.48 -50.28
CA VAL A 892 5.32 14.42 -50.77
C VAL A 892 5.32 15.70 -49.92
N VAL A 893 4.15 16.29 -49.66
CA VAL A 893 4.02 17.55 -48.90
C VAL A 893 4.49 17.40 -47.45
N PHE A 894 4.20 16.28 -46.79
CA PHE A 894 4.57 16.03 -45.39
C PHE A 894 5.85 15.22 -45.20
N ASN A 895 6.57 14.90 -46.29
CA ASN A 895 7.79 14.07 -46.30
C ASN A 895 7.60 12.76 -45.50
N VAL A 896 6.55 12.02 -45.83
CA VAL A 896 6.25 10.70 -45.24
C VAL A 896 7.13 9.68 -45.95
N ASP A 897 7.91 8.90 -45.20
CA ASP A 897 8.71 7.83 -45.80
C ASP A 897 7.84 6.60 -46.15
N GLU A 898 8.37 5.72 -47.02
CA GLU A 898 7.62 4.53 -47.46
C GLU A 898 7.32 3.56 -46.30
N GLU A 899 8.10 3.60 -45.22
CA GLU A 899 7.97 2.71 -44.07
C GLU A 899 6.88 3.21 -43.09
N GLU A 900 6.79 4.51 -42.82
CA GLU A 900 5.67 5.18 -42.12
C GLU A 900 4.37 4.90 -42.87
N LEU A 901 4.37 5.05 -44.20
CA LEU A 901 3.20 4.78 -45.05
C LEU A 901 2.83 3.29 -45.10
N ARG A 902 3.81 2.37 -45.21
CA ARG A 902 3.60 0.92 -45.18
C ARG A 902 3.03 0.49 -43.83
N LYS A 903 3.61 0.96 -42.73
CA LYS A 903 3.16 0.66 -41.38
C LYS A 903 1.74 1.16 -41.12
N GLN A 904 1.41 2.40 -41.51
CA GLN A 904 0.04 2.92 -41.43
C GLN A 904 -0.94 2.04 -42.22
N ARG A 905 -0.60 1.67 -43.46
CA ARG A 905 -1.42 0.78 -44.30
C ARG A 905 -1.60 -0.61 -43.69
N GLU A 906 -0.56 -1.19 -43.11
CA GLU A 906 -0.60 -2.50 -42.44
C GLU A 906 -1.44 -2.45 -41.17
N GLU A 907 -1.28 -1.43 -40.34
CA GLU A 907 -2.04 -1.19 -39.11
C GLU A 907 -3.53 -1.03 -39.40
N ILE A 908 -3.89 -0.18 -40.36
CA ILE A 908 -5.29 0.02 -40.78
C ILE A 908 -5.86 -1.25 -41.42
N THR A 909 -5.08 -1.96 -42.23
CA THR A 909 -5.48 -3.26 -42.80
C THR A 909 -5.70 -4.30 -41.70
N ALA A 910 -4.89 -4.29 -40.64
CA ALA A 910 -5.06 -5.16 -39.48
C ALA A 910 -6.33 -4.80 -38.69
N ILE A 911 -6.58 -3.52 -38.39
CA ILE A 911 -7.79 -3.04 -37.73
C ILE A 911 -9.05 -3.46 -38.52
N VAL A 912 -9.06 -3.25 -39.84
CA VAL A 912 -10.19 -3.64 -40.70
C VAL A 912 -10.33 -5.16 -40.81
N LYS A 913 -9.24 -5.93 -40.92
CA LYS A 913 -9.30 -7.40 -40.90
C LYS A 913 -9.82 -7.94 -39.57
N MET A 914 -9.37 -7.39 -38.44
CA MET A 914 -9.88 -7.73 -37.11
C MET A 914 -11.36 -7.39 -36.98
N ARG A 915 -11.84 -6.30 -37.60
CA ARG A 915 -13.25 -5.91 -37.56
C ARG A 915 -14.14 -6.74 -38.47
N VAL A 916 -13.67 -7.13 -39.66
CA VAL A 916 -14.37 -8.08 -40.55
C VAL A 916 -14.39 -9.50 -39.95
N ALA A 917 -13.31 -9.91 -39.28
CA ALA A 917 -13.30 -11.13 -38.47
C ALA A 917 -14.23 -11.01 -37.23
N GLY A 918 -14.31 -9.83 -36.61
CA GLY A 918 -15.17 -9.53 -35.46
C GLY A 918 -16.67 -9.44 -35.77
N THR A 919 -17.03 -9.15 -37.03
CA THR A 919 -18.42 -9.26 -37.51
C THR A 919 -18.77 -10.67 -37.99
N ALA A 920 -17.78 -11.45 -38.47
CA ALA A 920 -17.95 -12.87 -38.80
C ALA A 920 -17.95 -13.80 -37.57
N SER A 921 -17.22 -13.45 -36.50
CA SER A 921 -17.25 -14.11 -35.19
C SER A 921 -17.23 -13.05 -34.10
N GLY A 922 -18.27 -13.01 -33.25
CA GLY A 922 -18.44 -11.95 -32.26
C GLY A 922 -17.24 -11.76 -31.33
N THR A 923 -16.80 -10.51 -31.24
CA THR A 923 -15.93 -9.88 -30.23
C THR A 923 -14.52 -10.45 -29.99
N GLN A 924 -13.53 -9.60 -30.24
CA GLN A 924 -12.21 -9.62 -29.60
C GLN A 924 -11.76 -8.19 -29.30
N HIS A 925 -11.58 -7.85 -28.02
CA HIS A 925 -10.78 -6.71 -27.58
C HIS A 925 -9.68 -7.20 -26.63
N ALA A 926 -8.55 -6.50 -26.56
CA ALA A 926 -7.50 -6.83 -25.60
C ALA A 926 -7.98 -6.49 -24.17
N GLY A 927 -8.05 -7.50 -23.30
CA GLY A 927 -8.55 -7.37 -21.92
C GLY A 927 -9.63 -8.38 -21.52
N ASP A 928 -10.12 -9.21 -22.45
CA ASP A 928 -11.14 -10.23 -22.20
C ASP A 928 -10.64 -11.35 -21.27
N PHE A 929 -11.23 -11.51 -20.07
CA PHE A 929 -10.97 -12.64 -19.19
C PHE A 929 -11.97 -13.78 -19.48
N ILE A 930 -11.49 -15.00 -19.75
CA ILE A 930 -12.38 -16.16 -19.98
C ILE A 930 -12.84 -16.71 -18.63
N CYS A 931 -14.13 -16.61 -18.35
CA CYS A 931 -14.77 -17.13 -17.15
C CYS A 931 -15.70 -18.30 -17.46
N THR A 932 -15.71 -19.30 -16.59
CA THR A 932 -16.76 -20.33 -16.54
C THR A 932 -17.96 -19.83 -15.73
N VAL A 933 -19.15 -19.88 -16.31
CA VAL A 933 -20.42 -19.55 -15.68
C VAL A 933 -21.39 -20.70 -15.92
N TYR A 934 -22.21 -21.07 -14.92
CA TYR A 934 -23.17 -22.17 -15.03
C TYR A 934 -24.60 -21.65 -15.13
N LEU A 935 -25.43 -22.29 -15.95
CA LEU A 935 -26.87 -22.03 -15.99
C LEU A 935 -27.62 -22.92 -14.98
N GLU A 936 -28.45 -22.30 -14.14
CA GLU A 936 -29.28 -22.90 -13.06
C GLU A 936 -28.51 -23.61 -11.94
N GLU A 937 -27.68 -24.60 -12.26
CA GLU A 937 -26.91 -25.43 -11.33
C GLU A 937 -25.53 -25.77 -11.92
N LYS A 938 -24.52 -26.03 -11.07
CA LYS A 938 -23.18 -26.43 -11.51
C LYS A 938 -23.16 -27.88 -12.01
N LYS A 939 -23.25 -28.07 -13.33
CA LYS A 939 -23.13 -29.35 -14.04
C LYS A 939 -22.29 -29.16 -15.31
N ALA A 940 -21.63 -30.20 -15.79
CA ALA A 940 -20.87 -30.14 -17.04
C ALA A 940 -21.75 -29.79 -18.26
N GLU A 941 -23.03 -30.19 -18.24
CA GLU A 941 -23.99 -29.90 -19.31
C GLU A 941 -24.47 -28.43 -19.33
N THR A 942 -24.39 -27.73 -18.18
CA THR A 942 -24.86 -26.34 -18.00
C THR A 942 -23.73 -25.31 -18.00
N GLU A 943 -22.48 -25.77 -18.11
CA GLU A 943 -21.28 -24.95 -18.21
C GLU A 943 -21.32 -24.05 -19.46
N GLN A 944 -20.81 -22.82 -19.32
CA GLN A 944 -20.62 -21.86 -20.40
C GLN A 944 -19.33 -21.08 -20.16
N HIS A 945 -18.42 -21.11 -21.14
CA HIS A 945 -17.24 -20.24 -21.12
C HIS A 945 -17.56 -18.93 -21.84
N ILE A 946 -17.53 -17.82 -21.09
CA ILE A 946 -17.81 -16.47 -21.58
C ILE A 946 -16.56 -15.61 -21.41
N LYS A 947 -16.28 -14.78 -22.41
CA LYS A 947 -15.28 -13.72 -22.32
C LYS A 947 -15.91 -12.54 -21.59
N ILE A 948 -15.29 -12.08 -20.52
CA ILE A 948 -15.80 -11.00 -19.68
C ILE A 948 -14.91 -9.75 -19.89
N PRO A 949 -15.39 -8.75 -20.66
CA PRO A 949 -14.77 -7.43 -20.74
C PRO A 949 -14.74 -6.74 -19.37
N ALA A 950 -13.77 -5.85 -19.16
CA ALA A 950 -13.64 -5.07 -17.92
C ALA A 950 -14.88 -4.21 -17.59
N SER A 951 -15.68 -3.83 -18.59
CA SER A 951 -16.93 -3.07 -18.42
C SER A 951 -18.18 -3.93 -18.19
N MET A 952 -18.10 -5.26 -18.27
CA MET A 952 -19.29 -6.12 -18.27
C MET A 952 -20.04 -6.10 -16.93
N THR A 953 -21.36 -5.89 -16.98
CA THR A 953 -22.26 -5.95 -15.81
C THR A 953 -22.82 -7.34 -15.56
N ALA A 954 -23.35 -7.57 -14.35
CA ALA A 954 -24.08 -8.80 -14.02
C ALA A 954 -25.37 -8.97 -14.85
N GLU A 955 -26.03 -7.87 -15.25
CA GLU A 955 -27.16 -7.89 -16.18
C GLU A 955 -26.75 -8.39 -17.57
N GLU A 956 -25.71 -7.77 -18.15
CA GLU A 956 -25.16 -8.13 -19.47
C GLU A 956 -24.73 -9.60 -19.53
N LEU A 957 -24.05 -10.10 -18.49
CA LEU A 957 -23.66 -11.51 -18.38
C LEU A 957 -24.87 -12.44 -18.26
N THR A 958 -25.89 -12.05 -17.50
CA THR A 958 -27.12 -12.82 -17.35
C THR A 958 -27.83 -12.96 -18.68
N LEU A 959 -27.98 -11.86 -19.44
CA LEU A 959 -28.59 -11.85 -20.75
C LEU A 959 -27.78 -12.70 -21.75
N GLU A 960 -26.46 -12.57 -21.79
CA GLU A 960 -25.63 -13.36 -22.72
C GLU A 960 -25.73 -14.88 -22.46
N ILE A 961 -25.76 -15.32 -21.20
CA ILE A 961 -25.94 -16.73 -20.84
C ILE A 961 -27.31 -17.26 -21.31
N LEU A 962 -28.38 -16.47 -21.12
CA LEU A 962 -29.74 -16.84 -21.52
C LEU A 962 -29.89 -16.90 -23.04
N ASP A 963 -29.34 -15.92 -23.77
CA ASP A 963 -29.33 -15.89 -25.23
C ASP A 963 -28.55 -17.08 -25.82
N ARG A 964 -27.35 -17.37 -25.31
CA ARG A 964 -26.54 -18.54 -25.73
C ARG A 964 -27.24 -19.88 -25.52
N ARG A 965 -28.17 -19.97 -24.56
CA ARG A 965 -28.97 -21.17 -24.26
C ARG A 965 -30.41 -21.09 -24.81
N ASN A 966 -30.76 -20.02 -25.53
CA ASN A 966 -32.09 -19.74 -26.08
C ASN A 966 -33.22 -19.83 -25.02
N VAL A 967 -32.97 -19.30 -23.82
CA VAL A 967 -33.92 -19.34 -22.70
C VAL A 967 -34.83 -18.11 -22.74
N GLY A 968 -36.07 -18.30 -23.17
CA GLY A 968 -37.07 -17.23 -23.22
C GLY A 968 -37.44 -16.70 -21.84
N ILE A 969 -37.16 -15.41 -21.58
CA ILE A 969 -37.57 -14.70 -20.35
C ILE A 969 -39.09 -14.45 -20.40
N ARG A 970 -39.83 -14.98 -19.42
CA ARG A 970 -41.26 -14.73 -19.24
C ARG A 970 -41.49 -13.52 -18.35
N GLU A 971 -42.70 -12.96 -18.40
CA GLU A 971 -43.11 -11.94 -17.43
C GLU A 971 -42.97 -12.50 -16.00
N LYS A 972 -42.34 -11.73 -15.10
CA LYS A 972 -41.95 -12.11 -13.72
C LYS A 972 -40.84 -13.17 -13.59
N ASP A 973 -40.11 -13.53 -14.65
CA ASP A 973 -38.88 -14.34 -14.51
C ASP A 973 -37.67 -13.46 -14.17
N TYR A 974 -37.40 -13.29 -12.87
CA TYR A 974 -36.27 -12.52 -12.35
C TYR A 974 -34.95 -13.30 -12.43
N TRP A 975 -34.30 -13.33 -13.59
CA TRP A 975 -32.96 -13.94 -13.75
C TRP A 975 -31.85 -13.00 -13.27
N THR A 976 -30.88 -13.52 -12.51
CA THR A 976 -29.64 -12.80 -12.19
C THR A 976 -28.47 -13.77 -12.02
N CYS A 977 -27.25 -13.23 -12.05
CA CYS A 977 -26.03 -13.95 -11.73
C CYS A 977 -25.81 -13.99 -10.21
N PHE A 978 -25.39 -15.14 -9.70
CA PHE A 978 -25.07 -15.39 -8.30
C PHE A 978 -23.60 -15.76 -8.15
N GLU A 979 -22.93 -15.18 -7.16
CA GLU A 979 -21.67 -15.67 -6.60
C GLU A 979 -22.01 -16.80 -5.61
N VAL A 980 -21.59 -18.03 -5.89
CA VAL A 980 -21.86 -19.21 -5.05
C VAL A 980 -20.55 -19.72 -4.44
N ASN A 981 -20.48 -19.74 -3.12
CA ASN A 981 -19.34 -20.28 -2.36
C ASN A 981 -19.67 -21.70 -1.86
N GLU A 982 -19.00 -22.70 -2.43
CA GLU A 982 -19.29 -24.12 -2.17
C GLU A 982 -18.93 -24.54 -0.74
N ARG A 983 -17.93 -23.88 -0.14
CA ARG A 983 -17.41 -24.19 1.18
C ARG A 983 -18.20 -23.55 2.32
N GLU A 984 -18.77 -22.37 2.06
CA GLU A 984 -19.58 -21.62 3.04
C GLU A 984 -21.06 -22.02 3.04
N GLU A 985 -21.51 -22.80 2.04
CA GLU A 985 -22.92 -23.11 1.78
C GLU A 985 -23.80 -21.85 1.65
N ALA A 986 -23.24 -20.82 1.00
CA ALA A 986 -23.85 -19.50 0.88
C ALA A 986 -23.70 -18.92 -0.52
N GLU A 987 -24.69 -18.14 -0.95
CA GLU A 987 -24.79 -17.55 -2.28
C GLU A 987 -25.21 -16.08 -2.21
N ARG A 988 -24.63 -15.25 -3.07
CA ARG A 988 -24.92 -13.82 -3.15
C ARG A 988 -25.44 -13.51 -4.55
N PRO A 989 -26.71 -13.09 -4.72
CA PRO A 989 -27.14 -12.52 -5.99
C PRO A 989 -26.37 -11.21 -6.22
N LEU A 990 -25.82 -11.06 -7.41
CA LEU A 990 -25.15 -9.85 -7.83
C LEU A 990 -26.19 -8.79 -8.21
N HIS A 991 -25.94 -7.54 -7.83
CA HIS A 991 -26.77 -6.43 -8.30
C HIS A 991 -26.53 -6.22 -9.79
N PHE A 992 -27.59 -5.89 -10.54
CA PHE A 992 -27.59 -5.86 -12.00
C PHE A 992 -26.50 -4.95 -12.59
N ALA A 993 -26.15 -3.85 -11.91
CA ALA A 993 -25.11 -2.90 -12.34
C ALA A 993 -23.70 -3.22 -11.81
N GLU A 994 -23.51 -4.24 -10.96
CA GLU A 994 -22.17 -4.64 -10.52
C GLU A 994 -21.31 -5.14 -11.69
N LYS A 995 -20.04 -4.73 -11.72
CA LYS A 995 -19.09 -5.17 -12.73
C LYS A 995 -18.56 -6.57 -12.37
N VAL A 996 -18.54 -7.48 -13.35
CA VAL A 996 -18.21 -8.88 -13.10
C VAL A 996 -16.69 -9.10 -12.93
N LEU A 997 -15.85 -8.42 -13.71
CA LEU A 997 -14.40 -8.66 -13.68
C LEU A 997 -13.75 -8.45 -12.29
N PRO A 998 -14.06 -7.38 -11.52
CA PRO A 998 -13.55 -7.25 -10.14
C PRO A 998 -14.03 -8.35 -9.19
N ILE A 999 -15.21 -8.93 -9.42
CA ILE A 999 -15.74 -10.05 -8.64
C ILE A 999 -14.91 -11.30 -8.95
N LEU A 1000 -14.64 -11.58 -10.24
CA LEU A 1000 -13.80 -12.72 -10.66
C LEU A 1000 -12.42 -12.72 -10.03
N HIS A 1001 -11.73 -11.57 -10.04
CA HIS A 1001 -10.41 -11.44 -9.41
C HIS A 1001 -10.46 -11.63 -7.89
N GLY A 1002 -11.64 -11.50 -7.26
CA GLY A 1002 -11.88 -11.78 -5.85
C GLY A 1002 -12.40 -13.19 -5.53
N LEU A 1003 -12.74 -14.01 -6.53
CA LEU A 1003 -13.19 -15.39 -6.32
C LEU A 1003 -12.00 -16.26 -5.89
N GLY A 1004 -12.17 -16.96 -4.76
CA GLY A 1004 -11.27 -18.07 -4.41
C GLY A 1004 -11.57 -19.32 -5.23
N THR A 1005 -10.71 -20.34 -5.11
CA THR A 1005 -10.87 -21.67 -5.74
C THR A 1005 -12.20 -22.36 -5.43
N ASP A 1006 -12.85 -21.96 -4.33
CA ASP A 1006 -14.05 -22.57 -3.76
C ASP A 1006 -15.34 -21.80 -4.16
N SER A 1007 -15.25 -20.77 -5.02
CA SER A 1007 -16.38 -19.95 -5.47
C SER A 1007 -16.57 -19.99 -6.99
N HIS A 1008 -17.82 -19.89 -7.46
CA HIS A 1008 -18.17 -19.88 -8.89
C HIS A 1008 -19.39 -19.01 -9.20
N LEU A 1009 -19.62 -18.67 -10.48
CA LEU A 1009 -20.78 -17.90 -10.93
C LEU A 1009 -21.89 -18.81 -11.49
N VAL A 1010 -23.13 -18.54 -11.07
CA VAL A 1010 -24.34 -19.25 -11.54
C VAL A 1010 -25.42 -18.26 -11.95
N VAL A 1011 -25.92 -18.34 -13.18
CA VAL A 1011 -27.10 -17.58 -13.64
C VAL A 1011 -28.36 -18.40 -13.35
N LYS A 1012 -29.27 -17.87 -12.52
CA LYS A 1012 -30.51 -18.57 -12.13
C LYS A 1012 -31.65 -17.61 -11.76
N LYS A 1013 -32.87 -18.13 -11.63
CA LYS A 1013 -34.05 -17.35 -11.22
C LYS A 1013 -34.02 -17.01 -9.73
N HIS A 1014 -34.11 -15.72 -9.41
CA HIS A 1014 -34.26 -15.20 -8.06
C HIS A 1014 -35.72 -15.30 -7.57
N GLN A 1015 -36.12 -16.50 -7.13
CA GLN A 1015 -37.51 -16.84 -6.77
C GLN A 1015 -38.18 -15.90 -5.74
N ALA A 1016 -37.41 -15.20 -4.90
CA ALA A 1016 -37.93 -14.28 -3.91
C ALA A 1016 -38.12 -12.82 -4.39
N MET A 1017 -37.69 -12.47 -5.61
CA MET A 1017 -37.57 -11.06 -6.05
C MET A 1017 -38.93 -10.35 -6.11
N GLU A 1018 -39.97 -10.99 -6.64
CA GLU A 1018 -41.32 -10.41 -6.69
C GLU A 1018 -41.83 -10.04 -5.28
N ALA A 1019 -41.66 -10.94 -4.31
CA ALA A 1019 -42.06 -10.70 -2.92
C ALA A 1019 -41.24 -9.59 -2.25
N MET A 1020 -39.95 -9.48 -2.61
CA MET A 1020 -39.08 -8.39 -2.13
C MET A 1020 -39.51 -7.04 -2.70
N LEU A 1021 -39.82 -6.95 -3.99
CA LEU A 1021 -40.31 -5.72 -4.63
C LEU A 1021 -41.67 -5.29 -4.07
N LEU A 1022 -42.60 -6.23 -3.84
CA LEU A 1022 -43.89 -5.96 -3.19
C LEU A 1022 -43.72 -5.45 -1.75
N TYR A 1023 -42.75 -5.99 -0.99
CA TYR A 1023 -42.42 -5.50 0.34
C TYR A 1023 -41.83 -4.07 0.30
N LEU A 1024 -40.88 -3.81 -0.62
CA LEU A 1024 -40.27 -2.49 -0.77
C LEU A 1024 -41.29 -1.42 -1.21
N ALA A 1025 -42.28 -1.79 -2.04
CA ALA A 1025 -43.37 -0.90 -2.45
C ALA A 1025 -44.42 -0.63 -1.37
N SER A 1026 -44.52 -1.47 -0.33
CA SER A 1026 -45.52 -1.36 0.74
C SER A 1026 -44.96 -0.88 2.09
N ARG A 1027 -43.63 -0.86 2.28
CA ARG A 1027 -42.99 -0.36 3.51
C ARG A 1027 -43.08 1.18 3.61
N VAL A 1028 -43.10 1.68 4.84
CA VAL A 1028 -43.03 3.12 5.13
C VAL A 1028 -41.70 3.46 5.81
N GLY A 1029 -40.81 4.16 5.08
CA GLY A 1029 -39.49 4.60 5.55
C GLY A 1029 -38.34 3.64 5.22
N ASP A 1030 -37.11 4.09 5.52
CA ASP A 1030 -35.85 3.44 5.10
C ASP A 1030 -35.13 2.67 6.21
N THR A 1031 -35.88 2.21 7.21
CA THR A 1031 -35.31 1.52 8.37
C THR A 1031 -36.00 0.18 8.61
N LYS A 1032 -35.22 -0.88 8.78
CA LYS A 1032 -35.71 -2.18 9.27
C LYS A 1032 -35.09 -2.49 10.61
N HIS A 1033 -35.91 -2.96 11.54
CA HIS A 1033 -35.46 -3.41 12.85
C HIS A 1033 -36.15 -4.71 13.23
N GLY A 1034 -35.58 -5.42 14.20
CA GLY A 1034 -36.11 -6.71 14.66
C GLY A 1034 -35.10 -7.51 15.48
N MET A 1035 -35.59 -8.55 16.13
CA MET A 1035 -34.73 -9.56 16.77
C MET A 1035 -34.18 -10.50 15.69
N MET A 1036 -32.91 -10.88 15.81
CA MET A 1036 -32.27 -11.88 14.97
C MET A 1036 -31.34 -12.74 15.81
N LYS A 1037 -31.21 -14.00 15.42
CA LYS A 1037 -30.25 -14.92 16.04
C LYS A 1037 -28.88 -14.68 15.43
N PHE A 1038 -27.98 -14.10 16.22
CA PHE A 1038 -26.65 -13.66 15.82
C PHE A 1038 -25.56 -14.59 16.35
N ARG A 1039 -24.55 -14.82 15.51
CA ARG A 1039 -23.31 -15.48 15.87
C ARG A 1039 -22.12 -14.81 15.18
N GLU A 1040 -21.12 -14.44 15.96
CA GLU A 1040 -19.83 -13.96 15.44
C GLU A 1040 -18.88 -15.13 15.22
N ASP A 1041 -18.30 -15.25 14.02
CA ASP A 1041 -17.22 -16.20 13.78
C ASP A 1041 -15.91 -15.60 14.26
N ARG A 1042 -15.60 -15.86 15.54
CA ARG A 1042 -14.24 -15.63 16.01
C ARG A 1042 -13.36 -16.75 15.48
N SER A 1043 -12.75 -16.48 14.34
CA SER A 1043 -11.51 -17.12 13.88
C SER A 1043 -10.38 -16.84 14.88
N LEU A 1044 -10.46 -17.50 16.03
CA LEU A 1044 -9.40 -17.61 17.01
C LEU A 1044 -8.72 -18.96 16.80
N LEU A 1045 -7.42 -18.91 16.52
CA LEU A 1045 -6.45 -19.97 16.85
C LEU A 1045 -6.53 -21.28 16.05
N GLY A 1046 -7.23 -21.37 14.91
CA GLY A 1046 -7.16 -22.56 14.03
C GLY A 1046 -7.58 -23.89 14.67
N LEU A 1047 -8.23 -23.85 15.84
CA LEU A 1047 -8.46 -25.00 16.72
C LEU A 1047 -9.82 -25.69 16.53
N GLY A 1048 -10.62 -25.26 15.56
CA GLY A 1048 -11.86 -25.93 15.14
C GLY A 1048 -12.97 -26.02 16.20
N LEU A 1049 -12.82 -25.37 17.36
CA LEU A 1049 -13.80 -25.34 18.43
C LEU A 1049 -14.83 -24.21 18.20
N PRO A 1050 -16.14 -24.53 18.12
CA PRO A 1050 -17.16 -23.53 17.85
C PRO A 1050 -17.28 -22.51 19.00
N SER A 1051 -16.83 -21.28 18.78
CA SER A 1051 -17.15 -20.14 19.64
C SER A 1051 -18.65 -19.86 19.60
N GLY A 1052 -19.33 -19.99 20.74
CA GLY A 1052 -20.71 -19.56 20.98
C GLY A 1052 -21.80 -20.37 20.27
N GLY A 1053 -22.99 -20.41 20.88
CA GLY A 1053 -24.23 -20.66 20.14
C GLY A 1053 -24.66 -19.41 19.36
N PHE A 1054 -25.81 -19.50 18.70
CA PHE A 1054 -26.52 -18.31 18.26
C PHE A 1054 -27.21 -17.65 19.46
N HIS A 1055 -27.21 -16.32 19.50
CA HIS A 1055 -27.82 -15.54 20.58
C HIS A 1055 -28.82 -14.56 19.99
N ASP A 1056 -29.95 -14.36 20.67
CA ASP A 1056 -30.89 -13.31 20.27
C ASP A 1056 -30.23 -11.92 20.45
N ARG A 1057 -30.37 -11.10 19.42
CA ARG A 1057 -29.81 -9.75 19.31
C ARG A 1057 -30.74 -8.87 18.50
N TYR A 1058 -30.86 -7.61 18.91
CA TYR A 1058 -31.74 -6.66 18.25
C TYR A 1058 -30.95 -5.84 17.23
N PHE A 1059 -31.38 -5.84 15.98
CA PHE A 1059 -30.73 -5.10 14.90
C PHE A 1059 -31.57 -3.91 14.47
N ILE A 1060 -30.89 -2.84 14.06
CA ILE A 1060 -31.48 -1.70 13.36
C ILE A 1060 -30.61 -1.42 12.13
N LEU A 1061 -31.19 -1.60 10.95
CA LEU A 1061 -30.66 -1.16 9.67
C LEU A 1061 -31.33 0.18 9.31
N ASN A 1062 -30.54 1.19 8.99
CA ASN A 1062 -31.02 2.46 8.43
C ASN A 1062 -30.33 2.77 7.10
N SER A 1063 -30.56 3.97 6.54
CA SER A 1063 -30.01 4.43 5.26
C SER A 1063 -28.47 4.50 5.16
N SER A 1064 -27.70 4.27 6.23
CA SER A 1064 -26.23 4.33 6.19
C SER A 1064 -25.52 3.18 6.91
N CYS A 1065 -26.14 2.58 7.93
CA CYS A 1065 -25.47 1.64 8.84
C CYS A 1065 -26.39 0.53 9.35
N LEU A 1066 -25.76 -0.60 9.69
CA LEU A 1066 -26.33 -1.69 10.46
C LEU A 1066 -25.84 -1.56 11.91
N ARG A 1067 -26.76 -1.45 12.86
CA ARG A 1067 -26.47 -1.39 14.30
C ARG A 1067 -26.94 -2.66 15.00
N LEU A 1068 -26.07 -3.20 15.84
CA LEU A 1068 -26.31 -4.33 16.73
C LEU A 1068 -26.55 -3.83 18.15
N TYR A 1069 -27.63 -4.26 18.79
CA TYR A 1069 -27.95 -3.99 20.19
C TYR A 1069 -28.11 -5.30 20.95
N LYS A 1070 -27.62 -5.31 22.19
CA LYS A 1070 -27.73 -6.48 23.07
C LYS A 1070 -29.19 -6.88 23.34
N GLU A 1071 -30.03 -5.89 23.60
CA GLU A 1071 -31.46 -6.02 23.93
C GLU A 1071 -32.22 -4.77 23.42
N VAL A 1072 -33.54 -4.89 23.19
CA VAL A 1072 -34.40 -3.80 22.62
C VAL A 1072 -34.35 -2.50 23.44
N ARG A 1073 -34.12 -2.58 24.75
CA ARG A 1073 -34.05 -1.43 25.67
C ARG A 1073 -32.65 -0.80 25.79
N SER A 1074 -31.66 -1.24 25.02
CA SER A 1074 -30.29 -0.73 25.11
C SER A 1074 -30.16 0.65 24.46
N HIS A 1075 -29.79 1.68 25.23
CA HIS A 1075 -29.58 3.04 24.72
C HIS A 1075 -28.30 3.23 23.88
N ARG A 1076 -27.41 2.23 23.82
CA ARG A 1076 -26.18 2.26 22.99
C ARG A 1076 -26.06 0.97 22.16
N PRO A 1077 -25.60 1.05 20.90
CA PRO A 1077 -25.26 -0.13 20.11
C PRO A 1077 -24.02 -0.82 20.67
N GLU A 1078 -23.99 -2.15 20.57
CA GLU A 1078 -22.84 -3.02 20.85
C GLU A 1078 -21.83 -2.93 19.69
N LYS A 1079 -22.30 -2.82 18.44
CA LYS A 1079 -21.51 -2.63 17.21
C LYS A 1079 -22.31 -1.84 16.17
N GLU A 1080 -21.61 -1.15 15.27
CA GLU A 1080 -22.17 -0.40 14.15
C GLU A 1080 -21.26 -0.55 12.93
N TRP A 1081 -21.84 -0.80 11.75
CA TRP A 1081 -21.11 -1.01 10.49
C TRP A 1081 -21.74 -0.21 9.35
N PRO A 1082 -20.95 0.47 8.49
CA PRO A 1082 -21.46 1.09 7.26
C PRO A 1082 -22.02 0.03 6.30
N VAL A 1083 -23.24 0.23 5.79
CA VAL A 1083 -23.91 -0.80 4.97
C VAL A 1083 -23.23 -0.99 3.60
N LYS A 1084 -22.63 0.07 3.07
CA LYS A 1084 -21.89 0.05 1.79
C LYS A 1084 -20.55 -0.71 1.86
N SER A 1085 -20.05 -1.07 3.05
CA SER A 1085 -18.83 -1.91 3.21
C SER A 1085 -19.13 -3.39 3.56
N LEU A 1086 -20.40 -3.81 3.54
CA LEU A 1086 -20.81 -5.19 3.86
C LEU A 1086 -21.09 -6.01 2.59
N LYS A 1087 -20.52 -7.21 2.48
CA LYS A 1087 -20.95 -8.23 1.51
C LYS A 1087 -21.94 -9.18 2.20
N VAL A 1088 -23.15 -9.32 1.66
CA VAL A 1088 -24.24 -10.11 2.27
C VAL A 1088 -24.54 -11.33 1.38
N TYR A 1089 -24.35 -12.54 1.92
CA TYR A 1089 -24.63 -13.81 1.25
C TYR A 1089 -25.85 -14.47 1.91
N LEU A 1090 -26.80 -14.96 1.11
CA LEU A 1090 -27.89 -15.82 1.57
C LEU A 1090 -27.33 -17.20 1.93
N GLY A 1091 -27.71 -17.73 3.09
CA GLY A 1091 -27.21 -19.00 3.61
C GLY A 1091 -26.26 -18.85 4.80
N VAL A 1092 -26.17 -19.93 5.58
CA VAL A 1092 -25.33 -20.07 6.78
C VAL A 1092 -24.85 -21.52 6.88
N LYS A 1093 -23.55 -21.73 7.02
CA LYS A 1093 -22.90 -23.05 7.22
C LYS A 1093 -23.70 -23.99 8.14
N LYS A 1094 -24.16 -25.14 7.64
CA LYS A 1094 -24.87 -26.17 8.45
C LYS A 1094 -24.03 -26.67 9.62
N LYS A 1095 -22.70 -26.70 9.48
CA LYS A 1095 -21.74 -27.08 10.55
C LYS A 1095 -21.89 -26.22 11.82
N LEU A 1096 -22.34 -24.97 11.68
CA LEU A 1096 -22.55 -24.06 12.81
C LEU A 1096 -23.84 -24.36 13.60
N ARG A 1097 -24.66 -25.31 13.13
CA ARG A 1097 -25.99 -25.64 13.66
C ARG A 1097 -26.87 -24.39 13.80
N PRO A 1098 -27.15 -23.68 12.68
CA PRO A 1098 -28.00 -22.50 12.73
C PRO A 1098 -29.40 -22.88 13.24
N PRO A 1099 -30.03 -22.02 14.07
CA PRO A 1099 -31.32 -22.30 14.71
C PRO A 1099 -32.49 -22.35 13.72
N THR A 1100 -32.33 -21.74 12.55
CA THR A 1100 -33.25 -21.80 11.41
C THR A 1100 -32.43 -21.93 10.12
N CYS A 1101 -33.07 -22.34 9.02
CA CYS A 1101 -32.48 -22.27 7.69
C CYS A 1101 -32.57 -20.86 7.06
N TRP A 1102 -33.24 -19.92 7.73
CA TRP A 1102 -33.54 -18.58 7.20
C TRP A 1102 -32.47 -17.58 7.60
N GLY A 1103 -31.24 -17.78 7.12
CA GLY A 1103 -30.10 -16.96 7.51
C GLY A 1103 -29.28 -16.37 6.36
N PHE A 1104 -28.42 -15.42 6.71
CA PHE A 1104 -27.44 -14.82 5.83
C PHE A 1104 -26.09 -14.66 6.55
N THR A 1105 -25.03 -14.73 5.76
CA THR A 1105 -23.64 -14.54 6.17
C THR A 1105 -23.22 -13.13 5.74
N VAL A 1106 -22.82 -12.31 6.71
CA VAL A 1106 -22.33 -10.94 6.49
C VAL A 1106 -20.82 -10.94 6.61
N VAL A 1107 -20.14 -10.42 5.59
CA VAL A 1107 -18.68 -10.29 5.55
C VAL A 1107 -18.32 -8.81 5.47
N HIS A 1108 -17.39 -8.38 6.32
CA HIS A 1108 -16.77 -7.05 6.27
C HIS A 1108 -15.27 -7.22 6.09
N GLU A 1109 -14.72 -6.50 5.11
CA GLU A 1109 -13.32 -6.55 4.74
C GLU A 1109 -12.70 -5.21 5.14
N THR A 1110 -11.76 -5.25 6.09
CA THR A 1110 -11.08 -4.03 6.55
C THR A 1110 -9.99 -3.59 5.56
N GLU A 1111 -9.52 -2.35 5.65
CA GLU A 1111 -8.41 -1.80 4.83
C GLU A 1111 -7.13 -2.66 4.88
N LYS A 1112 -6.94 -3.43 5.97
CA LYS A 1112 -5.83 -4.37 6.14
C LYS A 1112 -6.08 -5.76 5.54
N HIS A 1113 -7.16 -5.93 4.77
CA HIS A 1113 -7.65 -7.19 4.21
C HIS A 1113 -8.01 -8.24 5.28
N GLU A 1114 -8.18 -7.85 6.55
CA GLU A 1114 -8.73 -8.74 7.57
C GLU A 1114 -10.24 -8.89 7.33
N LYS A 1115 -10.66 -10.10 6.95
CA LYS A 1115 -12.06 -10.48 6.72
C LYS A 1115 -12.73 -10.88 8.04
N GLN A 1116 -13.73 -10.12 8.45
CA GLN A 1116 -14.60 -10.44 9.59
C GLN A 1116 -15.92 -11.02 9.08
N GLN A 1117 -16.44 -12.05 9.74
CA GLN A 1117 -17.64 -12.77 9.33
C GLN A 1117 -18.65 -12.93 10.48
N TRP A 1118 -19.92 -12.71 10.17
CA TRP A 1118 -21.02 -12.89 11.09
C TRP A 1118 -22.17 -13.67 10.45
N TYR A 1119 -22.85 -14.47 11.24
CA TYR A 1119 -23.98 -15.28 10.83
C TYR A 1119 -25.25 -14.77 11.51
N LEU A 1120 -26.26 -14.48 10.69
CA LEU A 1120 -27.56 -13.96 11.13
C LEU A 1120 -28.65 -14.91 10.70
N CYS A 1121 -29.60 -15.21 11.58
CA CYS A 1121 -30.74 -16.07 11.32
C CYS A 1121 -32.04 -15.37 11.75
N CYS A 1122 -32.99 -15.27 10.81
CA CYS A 1122 -34.37 -14.85 11.04
C CYS A 1122 -35.21 -16.05 11.53
N ASP A 1123 -36.38 -15.79 12.11
CA ASP A 1123 -37.29 -16.86 12.52
C ASP A 1123 -38.16 -17.34 11.35
N THR A 1124 -38.44 -16.47 10.37
CA THR A 1124 -39.22 -16.83 9.18
C THR A 1124 -38.53 -16.52 7.85
N GLN A 1125 -38.96 -17.21 6.78
CA GLN A 1125 -38.55 -16.90 5.41
C GLN A 1125 -38.98 -15.50 4.97
N MET A 1126 -40.11 -15.00 5.49
CA MET A 1126 -40.62 -13.66 5.19
C MET A 1126 -39.66 -12.60 5.72
N GLU A 1127 -39.31 -12.67 7.01
CA GLU A 1127 -38.32 -11.77 7.63
C GLU A 1127 -36.98 -11.80 6.91
N LEU A 1128 -36.48 -12.97 6.49
CA LEU A 1128 -35.26 -13.08 5.68
C LEU A 1128 -35.35 -12.24 4.39
N ARG A 1129 -36.48 -12.34 3.66
CA ARG A 1129 -36.71 -11.56 2.44
C ARG A 1129 -36.81 -10.07 2.71
N GLU A 1130 -37.50 -9.66 3.78
CA GLU A 1130 -37.62 -8.25 4.18
C GLU A 1130 -36.27 -7.62 4.54
N TRP A 1131 -35.47 -8.32 5.37
CA TRP A 1131 -34.13 -7.90 5.74
C TRP A 1131 -33.24 -7.78 4.52
N PHE A 1132 -33.20 -8.82 3.67
CA PHE A 1132 -32.37 -8.85 2.47
C PHE A 1132 -32.77 -7.78 1.43
N ALA A 1133 -34.07 -7.57 1.21
CA ALA A 1133 -34.58 -6.48 0.37
C ALA A 1133 -34.17 -5.11 0.89
N THR A 1134 -34.18 -4.92 2.22
CA THR A 1134 -33.75 -3.66 2.83
C THR A 1134 -32.24 -3.45 2.72
N PHE A 1135 -31.43 -4.51 2.84
CA PHE A 1135 -29.99 -4.42 2.57
C PHE A 1135 -29.71 -3.97 1.13
N LEU A 1136 -30.29 -4.64 0.13
CA LEU A 1136 -30.10 -4.26 -1.27
C LEU A 1136 -30.57 -2.83 -1.55
N PHE A 1137 -31.72 -2.43 -0.99
CA PHE A 1137 -32.24 -1.07 -1.13
C PHE A 1137 -31.26 -0.03 -0.59
N VAL A 1138 -30.68 -0.25 0.61
CA VAL A 1138 -29.74 0.69 1.22
C VAL A 1138 -28.36 0.66 0.54
N GLN A 1139 -27.92 -0.48 0.03
CA GLN A 1139 -26.64 -0.60 -0.67
C GLN A 1139 -26.64 0.10 -2.03
N HIS A 1140 -27.78 0.08 -2.74
CA HIS A 1140 -27.92 0.59 -4.10
C HIS A 1140 -28.86 1.80 -4.20
N ASP A 1141 -28.97 2.58 -3.12
CA ASP A 1141 -29.70 3.85 -3.05
C ASP A 1141 -31.15 3.78 -3.62
N GLY A 1142 -31.83 2.67 -3.37
CA GLY A 1142 -33.21 2.36 -3.79
C GLY A 1142 -33.36 1.51 -5.04
N LEU A 1143 -32.32 1.39 -5.88
CA LEU A 1143 -32.36 0.66 -7.15
C LEU A 1143 -32.11 -0.84 -6.94
N VAL A 1144 -33.13 -1.62 -6.59
CA VAL A 1144 -33.01 -3.07 -6.33
C VAL A 1144 -33.15 -3.94 -7.59
N TRP A 1145 -33.87 -3.45 -8.61
CA TRP A 1145 -34.09 -4.13 -9.89
C TRP A 1145 -34.18 -3.10 -11.02
N PRO A 1146 -33.73 -3.40 -12.26
CA PRO A 1146 -33.87 -2.47 -13.38
C PRO A 1146 -35.35 -2.16 -13.67
N SER A 1147 -35.67 -0.89 -13.88
CA SER A 1147 -37.04 -0.40 -14.08
C SER A 1147 -37.64 -0.78 -15.44
N GLU A 1148 -36.81 -1.08 -16.43
CA GLU A 1148 -37.18 -1.78 -17.67
C GLU A 1148 -36.08 -2.80 -17.99
N PRO A 1149 -36.42 -3.99 -18.55
CA PRO A 1149 -35.40 -4.93 -19.01
C PRO A 1149 -34.65 -4.31 -20.18
N SER A 1150 -33.33 -4.13 -20.04
CA SER A 1150 -32.49 -3.59 -21.09
C SER A 1150 -32.30 -4.61 -22.23
N ARG A 1151 -33.35 -4.77 -23.05
CA ARG A 1151 -33.23 -5.40 -24.36
C ARG A 1151 -32.43 -4.49 -25.28
N VAL A 1152 -31.11 -4.46 -25.08
CA VAL A 1152 -30.14 -4.25 -26.15
C VAL A 1152 -30.24 -5.45 -27.08
N SER A 1153 -31.36 -5.50 -27.82
CA SER A 1153 -31.44 -6.30 -29.01
C SER A 1153 -30.24 -5.94 -29.87
N ARG A 1154 -29.53 -6.94 -30.39
CA ARG A 1154 -28.81 -6.78 -31.66
C ARG A 1154 -29.87 -6.48 -32.72
N ALA A 1155 -30.29 -5.23 -32.76
CA ALA A 1155 -31.13 -4.71 -33.81
C ALA A 1155 -30.31 -4.78 -35.10
N VAL A 1156 -30.60 -5.80 -35.91
CA VAL A 1156 -30.54 -5.64 -37.36
C VAL A 1156 -31.25 -4.30 -37.64
N PRO A 1157 -30.61 -3.31 -38.28
CA PRO A 1157 -31.19 -1.97 -38.38
C PRO A 1157 -32.46 -1.98 -39.25
N GLU A 1158 -33.62 -2.22 -38.64
CA GLU A 1158 -34.90 -2.06 -39.33
C GLU A 1158 -35.16 -0.56 -39.48
N VAL A 1159 -34.97 -0.09 -40.70
CA VAL A 1159 -35.01 1.31 -41.08
C VAL A 1159 -36.40 1.90 -40.80
N ARG A 1160 -36.53 2.67 -39.72
CA ARG A 1160 -37.59 3.66 -39.55
C ARG A 1160 -36.98 5.05 -39.46
N LEU A 1161 -37.07 5.78 -40.58
CA LEU A 1161 -36.67 7.19 -40.62
C LEU A 1161 -37.54 7.98 -39.64
N GLY A 1162 -36.95 8.36 -38.51
CA GLY A 1162 -37.26 9.67 -37.94
C GLY A 1162 -36.83 10.73 -38.95
N SER A 1163 -37.68 11.71 -39.21
CA SER A 1163 -37.48 12.73 -40.24
C SER A 1163 -36.30 13.66 -39.93
N VAL A 1164 -35.10 13.24 -40.34
CA VAL A 1164 -33.88 14.06 -40.35
C VAL A 1164 -33.51 14.28 -41.81
N SER A 1165 -33.28 15.54 -42.18
CA SER A 1165 -33.02 15.95 -43.56
C SER A 1165 -31.76 15.31 -44.14
N LEU A 1166 -31.94 14.25 -44.94
CA LEU A 1166 -30.86 13.64 -45.71
C LEU A 1166 -30.35 14.64 -46.76
N ILE A 1167 -29.08 15.04 -46.68
CA ILE A 1167 -28.39 15.76 -47.75
C ILE A 1167 -28.32 14.81 -48.97
N PRO A 1168 -28.95 15.12 -50.12
CA PRO A 1168 -29.03 14.19 -51.24
C PRO A 1168 -27.67 13.75 -51.76
N LEU A 1169 -27.52 12.48 -52.14
CA LEU A 1169 -26.36 11.98 -52.89
C LEU A 1169 -26.30 12.52 -54.34
N ARG A 1170 -27.37 13.20 -54.79
CA ARG A 1170 -27.45 13.96 -56.05
C ARG A 1170 -28.04 15.34 -55.77
N GLY A 1171 -27.18 16.25 -55.33
CA GLY A 1171 -27.46 17.69 -55.26
C GLY A 1171 -26.35 18.45 -55.99
N SER A 1172 -26.66 19.62 -56.51
CA SER A 1172 -25.65 20.50 -57.12
C SER A 1172 -24.58 20.89 -56.11
N GLU A 1173 -23.38 21.21 -56.59
CA GLU A 1173 -22.23 21.61 -55.76
C GLU A 1173 -22.57 22.74 -54.77
N ASN A 1174 -23.46 23.65 -55.19
CA ASN A 1174 -23.99 24.75 -54.38
C ASN A 1174 -24.89 24.30 -53.22
N GLU A 1175 -25.61 23.18 -53.34
CA GLU A 1175 -26.48 22.66 -52.28
C GLU A 1175 -25.68 21.96 -51.18
N MET A 1176 -24.60 21.23 -51.54
CA MET A 1176 -23.68 20.67 -50.55
C MET A 1176 -22.97 21.79 -49.76
N ARG A 1177 -22.46 22.83 -50.43
CA ARG A 1177 -21.86 24.01 -49.78
C ARG A 1177 -22.83 24.72 -48.82
N ARG A 1178 -24.09 24.97 -49.23
CA ARG A 1178 -25.12 25.55 -48.35
C ARG A 1178 -25.49 24.66 -47.16
N SER A 1179 -25.42 23.33 -47.30
CA SER A 1179 -25.69 22.41 -46.19
C SER A 1179 -24.61 22.47 -45.11
N VAL A 1180 -23.35 22.77 -45.46
CA VAL A 1180 -22.26 23.00 -44.49
C VAL A 1180 -22.47 24.30 -43.71
N ALA A 1181 -23.11 25.31 -44.30
CA ALA A 1181 -23.50 26.52 -43.57
C ALA A 1181 -24.60 26.28 -42.51
N ALA A 1182 -25.38 25.19 -42.60
CA ALA A 1182 -26.43 24.88 -41.61
C ALA A 1182 -25.88 24.45 -40.23
N PHE A 1183 -24.58 24.12 -40.12
CA PHE A 1183 -23.92 23.85 -38.84
C PHE A 1183 -23.68 25.11 -37.98
N THR A 1184 -24.18 26.30 -38.37
CA THR A 1184 -23.81 27.60 -37.78
C THR A 1184 -24.87 28.24 -36.87
N SER A 1185 -26.10 27.72 -36.81
CA SER A 1185 -27.17 28.35 -36.02
C SER A 1185 -26.96 28.18 -34.50
N ASP A 1186 -26.48 29.23 -33.85
CA ASP A 1186 -26.48 29.40 -32.40
C ASP A 1186 -27.92 29.30 -31.83
N PRO A 1187 -28.19 28.46 -30.81
CA PRO A 1187 -29.49 28.41 -30.14
C PRO A 1187 -29.98 29.78 -29.62
N LEU A 1188 -29.08 30.71 -29.31
CA LEU A 1188 -29.43 32.02 -28.77
C LEU A 1188 -29.91 33.03 -29.83
N SER A 1189 -29.69 32.81 -31.13
CA SER A 1189 -30.19 33.73 -32.17
C SER A 1189 -31.71 33.64 -32.37
N LEU A 1190 -32.37 32.57 -31.89
CA LEU A 1190 -33.81 32.37 -32.00
C LEU A 1190 -34.64 33.15 -30.96
N LEU A 1191 -34.01 33.77 -29.96
CA LEU A 1191 -34.67 34.54 -28.89
C LEU A 1191 -34.62 36.07 -29.09
N ARG A 1192 -34.15 36.56 -30.24
CA ARG A 1192 -34.04 38.01 -30.53
C ARG A 1192 -35.16 38.60 -31.39
N ASN A 1193 -36.16 37.80 -31.76
CA ASN A 1193 -37.35 38.23 -32.52
C ASN A 1193 -38.66 37.80 -31.83
N VAL A 1194 -38.81 38.15 -30.55
CA VAL A 1194 -40.10 38.29 -29.83
C VAL A 1194 -40.02 39.56 -28.98
#